data_AF-A0A7R8X6R4-F1
#
_entry.id   AF-A0A7R8X6R4-F1
#
_cell.length_a   1.000
_cell.length_b   1.000
_cell.length_c   1.000
_cell.angle_alpha   90.00
_cell.angle_beta   90.00
_cell.angle_gamma   90.00
#
_symmetry.space_group_name_H-M   'P 1'
#
loop_
_entity.id
_entity.type
_entity.pdbx_description
1 polymer ?
#
loop_
_entity_poly.entity_id
_entity_poly.type
_entity_poly.pdbx_seq_one_letter_code
_entity_poly.pdbx_strand_id
1 'polypeptide(L)'
;MGSPLFSLSDPLSDSQLPQSKKKPELPQESQHRIDSFSNFQEKRSSNDENRSIQDCIMYMEATMEEIPFLVSESVKAALAKYDLNPQVSPAETSDCLLEKLKGMLNTAFASQFSSLHDLIHPIKAHLKELNEVHGVSGAKQPQYPSCNSISMLLAIRDLEGKVNEMLKQLALLDGKLREGQWALKHRISDKGTMTSYQLDFPKGMKRAGSKVEVESSGTKKWGCSLEEKPLQEPKQRNQNPDEKKSITGPSIHENVEFSRCHYHTIVGELDSFITHHGVVPPPQTNPITHHWGGPTTPISDEYDRRRYMKARRDIAAGETIFVDRALAVGPKIYTVPVCLGCYKRVDGSYLCSRCRWPLCDEECEKSAGAHRDAECKVFAESGQDFHMKNYESSNPMYECILPLRCLLLEESDPDGFQRLLTLESHQELRKGTEIYRAEQVNVVKYIRDYLKQGDRWSEDVIHRVCGVIQINAFEVRNTTFTNYCGIYPLSCIMEHSCLSNTSHSCTPEGEMVVRSTVPILAGEHVSTTYAYTLQGTQLRRLCLKAGKLFDCKCPRCADPTEFSTCFSAFRCPKCSSDVLSSDPLDEDAVWKCRSQDCPFSITGAQAKKLNEVIGTDVEHCRSDVKMLEARLVKYASSLGRNNWHLVGIELLLSQVYGRTAGYILENLSPELLARKEALCRHVLRVADVLEPGKSRLRGMLMYELQAALVMRVTRDFQDGIVVAEPLLKCLKEARGYLQEAQDILTLEPEWTREGTIGRSCEASLQELQSWIDGVEKQVARADRQQQLLEQRQDQQQQQ
;
A
#
# COMPACT_ATOMS: atom_id res chain seq x y z
N MET A 1 78.06 22.82 -30.01
CA MET A 1 77.97 22.75 -31.48
C MET A 1 77.31 21.44 -31.85
N GLY A 2 76.27 21.48 -32.71
CA GLY A 2 75.81 20.32 -33.50
C GLY A 2 74.65 19.50 -32.95
N SER A 3 73.44 19.70 -33.51
CA SER A 3 72.42 18.65 -33.75
C SER A 3 72.90 17.72 -34.91
N PRO A 4 72.13 16.74 -35.50
CA PRO A 4 70.77 16.22 -35.24
C PRO A 4 70.57 14.67 -35.51
N LEU A 5 69.30 14.19 -35.50
CA LEU A 5 68.63 13.21 -36.41
C LEU A 5 68.19 11.77 -35.98
N PHE A 6 66.88 11.49 -36.24
CA PHE A 6 66.15 10.24 -36.65
C PHE A 6 66.09 9.04 -35.66
N SER A 7 65.07 8.15 -35.56
CA SER A 7 63.90 7.75 -36.38
C SER A 7 62.83 6.98 -35.54
N LEU A 8 61.59 6.86 -36.08
CA LEU A 8 60.47 6.02 -35.61
C LEU A 8 60.43 4.64 -36.32
N SER A 9 60.21 3.54 -35.57
CA SER A 9 59.72 2.17 -35.95
C SER A 9 60.01 1.22 -34.76
N ASP A 10 59.15 0.38 -34.15
CA ASP A 10 58.18 -0.63 -34.61
C ASP A 10 57.20 -1.01 -33.45
N PRO A 11 56.05 -1.69 -33.71
CA PRO A 11 55.00 -1.96 -32.72
C PRO A 11 55.31 -3.17 -31.82
N LEU A 12 55.15 -3.01 -30.51
CA LEU A 12 55.29 -4.10 -29.54
C LEU A 12 54.07 -5.04 -29.55
N SER A 13 54.40 -6.33 -29.56
CA SER A 13 53.56 -7.52 -29.65
C SER A 13 52.59 -7.74 -28.48
N ASP A 14 51.49 -8.45 -28.80
CA ASP A 14 50.33 -8.83 -27.98
C ASP A 14 50.58 -9.74 -26.75
N SER A 15 51.80 -9.76 -26.19
CA SER A 15 52.22 -10.78 -25.24
C SER A 15 52.80 -10.23 -23.94
N GLN A 16 52.09 -9.33 -23.26
CA GLN A 16 52.38 -8.99 -21.85
C GLN A 16 51.18 -8.32 -21.16
N LEU A 17 50.13 -9.11 -20.87
CA LEU A 17 49.10 -8.76 -19.88
C LEU A 17 49.27 -9.68 -18.66
N PRO A 18 49.34 -9.15 -17.43
CA PRO A 18 49.33 -9.99 -16.22
C PRO A 18 47.94 -10.63 -16.07
N GLN A 19 47.91 -11.97 -16.09
CA GLN A 19 46.71 -12.77 -15.82
C GLN A 19 46.27 -12.56 -14.35
N SER A 20 45.31 -11.67 -14.11
CA SER A 20 44.60 -11.63 -12.83
C SER A 20 43.55 -12.75 -12.80
N LYS A 21 43.83 -13.80 -12.03
CA LYS A 21 43.02 -15.02 -11.84
C LYS A 21 41.75 -14.83 -10.98
N LYS A 22 41.02 -13.72 -11.08
CA LYS A 22 39.69 -13.63 -10.47
C LYS A 22 38.68 -13.04 -11.44
N LYS A 23 37.74 -13.87 -11.88
CA LYS A 23 36.46 -13.42 -12.42
C LYS A 23 35.76 -12.59 -11.35
N PRO A 24 34.99 -11.55 -11.72
CA PRO A 24 34.07 -10.93 -10.77
C PRO A 24 33.09 -12.01 -10.30
N GLU A 25 33.14 -12.36 -9.02
CA GLU A 25 32.19 -13.28 -8.38
C GLU A 25 30.94 -12.49 -8.02
N LEU A 26 29.76 -13.09 -8.26
CA LEU A 26 28.49 -12.58 -7.77
C LEU A 26 28.54 -12.45 -6.23
N PRO A 27 27.79 -11.52 -5.62
CA PRO A 27 27.67 -11.44 -4.16
C PRO A 27 27.32 -12.82 -3.56
N GLN A 28 27.85 -13.16 -2.38
CA GLN A 28 27.62 -14.47 -1.74
C GLN A 28 26.13 -14.81 -1.58
N GLU A 29 25.28 -13.81 -1.37
CA GLU A 29 23.83 -13.96 -1.31
C GLU A 29 23.21 -14.42 -2.64
N SER A 30 23.79 -14.01 -3.77
CA SER A 30 23.36 -14.40 -5.12
C SER A 30 23.76 -15.83 -5.44
N GLN A 31 24.95 -16.28 -5.01
CA GLN A 31 25.41 -17.66 -5.19
C GLN A 31 24.58 -18.66 -4.34
N HIS A 32 24.28 -18.31 -3.09
CA HIS A 32 23.44 -19.12 -2.19
C HIS A 32 22.01 -19.34 -2.75
N ARG A 33 21.49 -18.39 -3.52
CA ARG A 33 20.18 -18.47 -4.17
C ARG A 33 20.22 -19.27 -5.47
N ILE A 34 21.34 -19.24 -6.22
CA ILE A 34 21.60 -20.15 -7.37
C ILE A 34 21.66 -21.60 -6.90
N ASP A 35 22.34 -21.87 -5.78
CA ASP A 35 22.43 -23.21 -5.19
C ASP A 35 21.05 -23.70 -4.68
N SER A 36 20.16 -22.78 -4.30
CA SER A 36 18.75 -23.07 -3.99
C SER A 36 17.93 -23.48 -5.23
N PHE A 37 18.29 -23.01 -6.42
CA PHE A 37 17.69 -23.43 -7.70
C PHE A 37 18.22 -24.79 -8.18
N SER A 38 19.49 -25.13 -7.93
CA SER A 38 19.96 -26.51 -8.19
C SER A 38 19.21 -27.53 -7.32
N ASN A 39 18.82 -27.16 -6.10
CA ASN A 39 17.94 -27.94 -5.23
C ASN A 39 16.47 -28.03 -5.71
N PHE A 40 16.03 -27.13 -6.61
CA PHE A 40 14.69 -27.17 -7.23
C PHE A 40 14.55 -28.34 -8.21
N GLN A 41 15.62 -28.74 -8.91
CA GLN A 41 15.59 -29.90 -9.81
C GLN A 41 15.44 -31.25 -9.08
N GLU A 42 15.82 -31.31 -7.79
CA GLU A 42 15.80 -32.55 -7.01
C GLU A 42 14.49 -32.78 -6.23
N LYS A 43 13.64 -31.77 -6.03
CA LYS A 43 12.41 -31.87 -5.22
C LYS A 43 11.14 -31.70 -6.07
N ARG A 44 10.75 -32.76 -6.77
CA ARG A 44 9.45 -32.88 -7.45
C ARG A 44 8.35 -33.29 -6.47
N SER A 45 7.66 -32.34 -5.84
CA SER A 45 6.38 -32.60 -5.15
C SER A 45 5.47 -31.36 -5.09
N SER A 46 4.19 -31.56 -5.41
CA SER A 46 3.32 -30.61 -6.12
C SER A 46 2.49 -29.64 -5.27
N ASN A 47 3.12 -28.77 -4.47
CA ASN A 47 2.44 -27.56 -3.93
C ASN A 47 3.37 -26.35 -3.72
N ASP A 48 4.69 -26.52 -3.86
CA ASP A 48 5.72 -25.49 -3.65
C ASP A 48 6.25 -24.88 -4.97
N GLU A 49 5.79 -25.41 -6.12
CA GLU A 49 6.39 -25.14 -7.43
C GLU A 49 6.09 -23.72 -7.95
N ASN A 50 4.87 -23.19 -7.74
CA ASN A 50 4.50 -21.84 -8.20
C ASN A 50 5.23 -20.73 -7.44
N ARG A 51 5.46 -20.95 -6.13
CA ARG A 51 6.15 -19.98 -5.27
C ARG A 51 7.63 -19.90 -5.60
N SER A 52 8.27 -21.05 -5.78
CA SER A 52 9.66 -21.15 -6.25
C SER A 52 9.88 -20.44 -7.61
N ILE A 53 8.92 -20.54 -8.54
CA ILE A 53 9.00 -19.85 -9.85
C ILE A 53 8.80 -18.33 -9.70
N GLN A 54 7.87 -17.89 -8.86
CA GLN A 54 7.67 -16.45 -8.58
C GLN A 54 8.89 -15.84 -7.89
N ASP A 55 9.49 -16.52 -6.92
CA ASP A 55 10.69 -16.07 -6.22
C ASP A 55 11.90 -16.01 -7.18
N CYS A 56 12.01 -16.98 -8.11
CA CYS A 56 12.99 -16.92 -9.19
C CYS A 56 12.76 -15.73 -10.13
N ILE A 57 11.51 -15.39 -10.48
CA ILE A 57 11.20 -14.24 -11.35
C ILE A 57 11.50 -12.92 -10.65
N MET A 58 11.11 -12.76 -9.38
CA MET A 58 11.47 -11.59 -8.58
C MET A 58 13.00 -11.42 -8.47
N TYR A 59 13.74 -12.53 -8.30
CA TYR A 59 15.20 -12.50 -8.29
C TYR A 59 15.78 -12.07 -9.64
N MET A 60 15.25 -12.57 -10.76
CA MET A 60 15.71 -12.19 -12.08
C MET A 60 15.36 -10.73 -12.42
N GLU A 61 14.21 -10.22 -11.98
CA GLU A 61 13.84 -8.80 -12.08
C GLU A 61 14.83 -7.91 -11.30
N ALA A 62 15.11 -8.26 -10.05
CA ALA A 62 16.11 -7.55 -9.23
C ALA A 62 17.52 -7.61 -9.84
N THR A 63 17.94 -8.77 -10.35
CA THR A 63 19.24 -8.94 -11.02
C THR A 63 19.32 -8.08 -12.28
N MET A 64 18.24 -7.99 -13.07
CA MET A 64 18.18 -7.13 -14.26
C MET A 64 18.23 -5.64 -13.91
N GLU A 65 17.70 -5.23 -12.75
CA GLU A 65 17.80 -3.86 -12.25
C GLU A 65 19.23 -3.49 -11.79
N GLU A 66 20.03 -4.45 -11.34
CA GLU A 66 21.42 -4.24 -10.91
C GLU A 66 22.45 -4.21 -12.05
N ILE A 67 22.09 -4.66 -13.26
CA ILE A 67 23.00 -4.71 -14.42
C ILE A 67 23.69 -3.35 -14.69
N PRO A 68 22.99 -2.20 -14.77
CA PRO A 68 23.64 -0.91 -15.03
C PRO A 68 24.69 -0.52 -13.98
N PHE A 69 24.48 -0.90 -12.72
CA PHE A 69 25.42 -0.65 -11.62
C PHE A 69 26.67 -1.54 -11.75
N LEU A 70 26.50 -2.83 -12.04
CA LEU A 70 27.60 -3.77 -12.29
C LEU A 70 28.45 -3.37 -13.50
N VAL A 71 27.82 -2.80 -14.54
CA VAL A 71 28.53 -2.21 -15.69
C VAL A 71 29.37 -1.02 -15.25
N SER A 72 28.82 -0.12 -14.45
CA SER A 72 29.55 1.05 -13.96
C SER A 72 30.78 0.65 -13.14
N GLU A 73 30.67 -0.32 -12.23
CA GLU A 73 31.79 -0.77 -11.40
C GLU A 73 32.86 -1.52 -12.21
N SER A 74 32.45 -2.31 -13.21
CA SER A 74 33.38 -3.01 -14.11
C SER A 74 34.19 -2.04 -14.98
N VAL A 75 33.57 -0.96 -15.45
CA VAL A 75 34.24 0.13 -16.18
C VAL A 75 35.25 0.86 -15.28
N LYS A 76 34.90 1.14 -14.02
CA LYS A 76 35.82 1.77 -13.04
C LYS A 76 37.07 0.92 -12.80
N ALA A 77 36.88 -0.40 -12.63
CA ALA A 77 38.00 -1.32 -12.41
C ALA A 77 38.93 -1.44 -13.64
N ALA A 78 38.38 -1.38 -14.85
CA ALA A 78 39.15 -1.41 -16.09
C ALA A 78 39.97 -0.12 -16.29
N LEU A 79 39.36 1.05 -16.03
CA LEU A 79 40.03 2.35 -16.13
C LEU A 79 41.16 2.51 -15.11
N ALA A 80 40.96 2.06 -13.87
CA ALA A 80 41.98 2.09 -12.81
C ALA A 80 43.24 1.25 -13.12
N LYS A 81 43.10 0.19 -13.95
CA LYS A 81 44.21 -0.69 -14.35
C LYS A 81 45.08 -0.06 -15.46
N TYR A 82 44.50 0.84 -16.25
CA TYR A 82 45.15 1.47 -17.40
C TYR A 82 45.99 2.70 -17.02
N ASP A 83 45.56 3.44 -16.00
CA ASP A 83 46.28 4.61 -15.44
C ASP A 83 47.56 4.23 -14.65
N LEU A 84 47.87 2.93 -14.56
CA LEU A 84 49.11 2.41 -13.97
C LEU A 84 50.25 2.20 -14.98
N ASN A 85 50.07 2.55 -16.26
CA ASN A 85 51.11 2.40 -17.28
C ASN A 85 51.54 3.76 -17.91
N PRO A 86 52.59 4.42 -17.37
CA PRO A 86 52.88 5.84 -17.61
C PRO A 86 53.62 6.16 -18.94
N GLN A 87 53.56 5.31 -19.96
CA GLN A 87 54.42 5.40 -21.15
C GLN A 87 53.68 5.68 -22.49
N VAL A 88 52.41 6.11 -22.48
CA VAL A 88 51.62 6.27 -23.73
C VAL A 88 51.09 7.70 -23.90
N SER A 89 51.16 8.24 -25.13
CA SER A 89 50.77 9.62 -25.47
C SER A 89 49.24 9.84 -25.40
N PRO A 90 48.73 11.06 -25.09
CA PRO A 90 47.30 11.33 -24.83
C PRO A 90 46.35 11.19 -26.03
N ALA A 91 46.87 11.18 -27.27
CA ALA A 91 46.04 11.12 -28.48
C ALA A 91 45.91 9.69 -29.04
N GLU A 92 46.98 8.89 -28.93
CA GLU A 92 46.96 7.46 -29.30
C GLU A 92 46.29 6.58 -28.23
N THR A 93 46.12 7.11 -27.02
CA THR A 93 45.44 6.44 -25.90
C THR A 93 43.92 6.39 -26.05
N SER A 94 43.25 7.38 -26.66
CA SER A 94 41.78 7.43 -26.72
C SER A 94 41.17 6.24 -27.47
N ASP A 95 41.62 6.00 -28.70
CA ASP A 95 41.01 4.99 -29.58
C ASP A 95 41.46 3.57 -29.22
N CYS A 96 42.71 3.39 -28.80
CA CYS A 96 43.22 2.09 -28.32
C CYS A 96 42.58 1.67 -26.98
N LEU A 97 42.35 2.64 -26.07
CA LEU A 97 41.63 2.42 -24.81
C LEU A 97 40.16 2.09 -25.09
N LEU A 98 39.55 2.76 -26.08
CA LEU A 98 38.17 2.48 -26.50
C LEU A 98 38.01 1.05 -27.02
N GLU A 99 38.90 0.58 -27.90
CA GLU A 99 38.86 -0.78 -28.44
C GLU A 99 39.15 -1.85 -27.37
N LYS A 100 40.06 -1.58 -26.43
CA LYS A 100 40.30 -2.51 -25.31
C LYS A 100 39.16 -2.52 -24.29
N LEU A 101 38.56 -1.38 -23.99
CA LEU A 101 37.33 -1.30 -23.20
C LEU A 101 36.19 -2.04 -23.90
N LYS A 102 36.07 -1.94 -25.23
CA LYS A 102 35.12 -2.73 -26.02
C LYS A 102 35.33 -4.22 -25.82
N GLY A 103 36.56 -4.71 -25.97
CA GLY A 103 36.89 -6.13 -25.77
C GLY A 103 36.60 -6.64 -24.35
N MET A 104 37.01 -5.86 -23.34
CA MET A 104 36.79 -6.22 -21.92
C MET A 104 35.33 -6.21 -21.54
N LEU A 105 34.57 -5.19 -21.97
CA LEU A 105 33.14 -5.11 -21.73
C LEU A 105 32.42 -6.24 -22.44
N ASN A 106 32.69 -6.48 -23.73
CA ASN A 106 32.09 -7.59 -24.48
C ASN A 106 32.34 -8.94 -23.81
N THR A 107 33.52 -9.16 -23.24
CA THR A 107 33.86 -10.40 -22.51
C THR A 107 33.14 -10.51 -21.17
N ALA A 108 33.06 -9.42 -20.40
CA ALA A 108 32.34 -9.38 -19.13
C ALA A 108 30.83 -9.59 -19.33
N PHE A 109 30.25 -8.90 -20.31
CA PHE A 109 28.86 -9.03 -20.70
C PHE A 109 28.55 -10.43 -21.21
N ALA A 110 29.34 -11.00 -22.12
CA ALA A 110 29.11 -12.34 -22.63
C ALA A 110 29.02 -13.39 -21.49
N SER A 111 29.82 -13.24 -20.43
CA SER A 111 29.79 -14.15 -19.28
C SER A 111 28.54 -13.99 -18.38
N GLN A 112 28.03 -12.77 -18.19
CA GLN A 112 26.85 -12.52 -17.37
C GLN A 112 25.55 -12.77 -18.13
N PHE A 113 25.49 -12.43 -19.42
CA PHE A 113 24.37 -12.79 -20.30
C PHE A 113 24.27 -14.30 -20.50
N SER A 114 25.40 -15.02 -20.61
CA SER A 114 25.39 -16.50 -20.59
C SER A 114 24.75 -17.00 -19.30
N SER A 115 25.18 -16.49 -18.14
CA SER A 115 24.65 -16.92 -16.84
C SER A 115 23.14 -16.66 -16.69
N LEU A 116 22.64 -15.54 -17.24
CA LEU A 116 21.21 -15.22 -17.27
C LEU A 116 20.44 -16.09 -18.27
N HIS A 117 21.01 -16.37 -19.45
CA HIS A 117 20.42 -17.31 -20.40
C HIS A 117 20.35 -18.74 -19.84
N ASP A 118 21.41 -19.17 -19.15
CA ASP A 118 21.51 -20.48 -18.50
C ASP A 118 20.48 -20.62 -17.36
N LEU A 119 20.02 -19.52 -16.76
CA LEU A 119 18.96 -19.49 -15.75
C LEU A 119 17.55 -19.44 -16.37
N ILE A 120 17.34 -18.66 -17.43
CA ILE A 120 16.00 -18.39 -18.00
C ILE A 120 15.49 -19.52 -18.88
N HIS A 121 16.37 -20.17 -19.66
CA HIS A 121 15.97 -21.24 -20.56
C HIS A 121 15.35 -22.46 -19.85
N PRO A 122 15.91 -22.94 -18.72
CA PRO A 122 15.30 -24.01 -17.93
C PRO A 122 13.93 -23.64 -17.36
N ILE A 123 13.76 -22.40 -16.86
CA ILE A 123 12.47 -21.91 -16.34
C ILE A 123 11.41 -21.88 -17.44
N LYS A 124 11.78 -21.42 -18.64
CA LYS A 124 10.88 -21.42 -19.81
C LYS A 124 10.50 -22.83 -20.26
N ALA A 125 11.45 -23.76 -20.26
CA ALA A 125 11.17 -25.16 -20.59
C ALA A 125 10.22 -25.80 -19.57
N HIS A 126 10.42 -25.51 -18.28
CA HIS A 126 9.59 -26.04 -17.20
C HIS A 126 8.17 -25.44 -17.17
N LEU A 127 8.02 -24.14 -17.41
CA LEU A 127 6.70 -23.50 -17.55
C LEU A 127 5.92 -24.10 -18.72
N LYS A 128 6.61 -24.43 -19.82
CA LYS A 128 6.01 -25.11 -20.96
C LYS A 128 5.56 -26.54 -20.61
N GLU A 129 6.35 -27.30 -19.86
CA GLU A 129 5.95 -28.62 -19.34
C GLU A 129 4.74 -28.53 -18.40
N LEU A 130 4.69 -27.55 -17.49
CA LEU A 130 3.54 -27.33 -16.60
C LEU A 130 2.28 -26.93 -17.37
N ASN A 131 2.42 -26.10 -18.41
CA ASN A 131 1.33 -25.73 -19.31
C ASN A 131 0.87 -26.92 -20.17
N GLU A 132 1.74 -27.89 -20.48
CA GLU A 132 1.38 -29.16 -21.15
C GLU A 132 0.73 -30.17 -20.21
N VAL A 133 1.15 -30.24 -18.94
CA VAL A 133 0.60 -31.14 -17.90
C VAL A 133 -0.78 -30.68 -17.41
N HIS A 134 -0.98 -29.37 -17.24
CA HIS A 134 -2.24 -28.80 -16.80
C HIS A 134 -3.11 -28.30 -17.97
N GLY A 135 -2.54 -28.18 -19.17
CA GLY A 135 -3.23 -27.72 -20.37
C GLY A 135 -4.22 -28.75 -20.90
N VAL A 136 -5.40 -28.27 -21.28
CA VAL A 136 -6.44 -29.08 -21.93
C VAL A 136 -6.04 -29.34 -23.38
N SER A 137 -5.07 -30.22 -23.62
CA SER A 137 -4.79 -30.71 -24.96
C SER A 137 -4.34 -32.18 -24.94
N GLY A 138 -5.28 -33.07 -25.27
CA GLY A 138 -4.95 -34.42 -25.75
C GLY A 138 -5.32 -35.57 -24.81
N ALA A 139 -6.46 -36.21 -25.12
CA ALA A 139 -6.86 -37.58 -24.76
C ALA A 139 -7.18 -37.91 -23.28
N LYS A 140 -8.49 -38.16 -23.07
CA LYS A 140 -9.21 -38.66 -21.87
C LYS A 140 -9.48 -37.62 -20.77
N GLN A 141 -10.68 -37.04 -20.86
CA GLN A 141 -11.30 -36.19 -19.83
C GLN A 141 -11.37 -36.90 -18.46
N PRO A 142 -11.00 -36.23 -17.36
CA PRO A 142 -11.75 -36.29 -16.12
C PRO A 142 -12.87 -35.25 -16.15
N GLN A 143 -14.06 -35.64 -15.72
CA GLN A 143 -15.16 -34.71 -15.46
C GLN A 143 -14.74 -33.71 -14.38
N TYR A 144 -14.74 -32.42 -14.73
CA TYR A 144 -14.53 -31.24 -13.87
C TYR A 144 -13.12 -31.05 -13.26
N PRO A 145 -12.28 -30.14 -13.80
CA PRO A 145 -11.11 -29.64 -13.06
C PRO A 145 -11.56 -28.76 -11.88
N SER A 146 -10.88 -28.84 -10.74
CA SER A 146 -11.17 -28.03 -9.55
C SER A 146 -10.82 -26.55 -9.78
N CYS A 147 -11.40 -25.63 -8.98
CA CYS A 147 -11.15 -24.18 -9.05
C CYS A 147 -9.65 -23.84 -8.99
N ASN A 148 -8.89 -24.61 -8.20
CA ASN A 148 -7.44 -24.50 -8.08
C ASN A 148 -6.70 -24.74 -9.41
N SER A 149 -7.19 -25.64 -10.26
CA SER A 149 -6.54 -25.98 -11.54
C SER A 149 -6.63 -24.84 -12.57
N ILE A 150 -7.75 -24.09 -12.57
CA ILE A 150 -7.96 -22.96 -13.49
C ILE A 150 -7.15 -21.73 -13.04
N SER A 151 -7.14 -21.43 -11.74
CA SER A 151 -6.31 -20.37 -11.16
C SER A 151 -4.82 -20.62 -11.41
N MET A 152 -4.39 -21.89 -11.29
CA MET A 152 -3.00 -22.29 -11.54
C MET A 152 -2.61 -22.13 -13.01
N LEU A 153 -3.50 -22.48 -13.96
CA LEU A 153 -3.27 -22.26 -15.39
C LEU A 153 -3.15 -20.78 -15.78
N LEU A 154 -3.96 -19.91 -15.16
CA LEU A 154 -3.88 -18.47 -15.39
C LEU A 154 -2.57 -17.88 -14.84
N ALA A 155 -2.13 -18.34 -13.67
CA ALA A 155 -0.84 -17.96 -13.08
C ALA A 155 0.34 -18.42 -13.96
N ILE A 156 0.33 -19.68 -14.44
CA ILE A 156 1.39 -20.20 -15.33
C ILE A 156 1.50 -19.35 -16.62
N ARG A 157 0.38 -18.95 -17.21
CA ARG A 157 0.37 -18.11 -18.43
C ARG A 157 0.88 -16.69 -18.19
N ASP A 158 0.58 -16.09 -17.03
CA ASP A 158 1.15 -14.79 -16.64
C ASP A 158 2.68 -14.86 -16.49
N LEU A 159 3.17 -15.92 -15.85
CA LEU A 159 4.61 -16.16 -15.66
C LEU A 159 5.32 -16.41 -17.00
N GLU A 160 4.73 -17.18 -17.92
CA GLU A 160 5.24 -17.34 -19.29
C GLU A 160 5.33 -15.99 -20.03
N GLY A 161 4.35 -15.10 -19.84
CA GLY A 161 4.35 -13.76 -20.42
C GLY A 161 5.54 -12.92 -19.96
N LYS A 162 5.80 -12.91 -18.64
CA LYS A 162 6.91 -12.18 -18.02
C LYS A 162 8.27 -12.70 -18.47
N VAL A 163 8.47 -14.03 -18.46
CA VAL A 163 9.73 -14.66 -18.92
C VAL A 163 10.00 -14.37 -20.40
N ASN A 164 8.98 -14.36 -21.25
CA ASN A 164 9.15 -14.03 -22.67
C ASN A 164 9.50 -12.55 -22.91
N GLU A 165 8.95 -11.64 -22.10
CA GLU A 165 9.30 -10.22 -22.19
C GLU A 165 10.73 -9.96 -21.71
N MET A 166 11.16 -10.62 -20.65
CA MET A 166 12.55 -10.58 -20.18
C MET A 166 13.53 -11.09 -21.22
N LEU A 167 13.22 -12.20 -21.90
CA LEU A 167 14.05 -12.71 -23.00
C LEU A 167 14.16 -11.72 -24.17
N LYS A 168 13.08 -10.99 -24.50
CA LYS A 168 13.13 -9.93 -25.51
C LYS A 168 13.99 -8.76 -25.08
N GLN A 169 13.90 -8.35 -23.82
CA GLN A 169 14.74 -7.28 -23.29
C GLN A 169 16.21 -7.68 -23.27
N LEU A 170 16.55 -8.89 -22.81
CA LEU A 170 17.91 -9.41 -22.84
C LEU A 170 18.48 -9.53 -24.27
N ALA A 171 17.70 -10.02 -25.23
CA ALA A 171 18.12 -10.07 -26.62
C ALA A 171 18.34 -8.67 -27.23
N LEU A 172 17.50 -7.69 -26.86
CA LEU A 172 17.66 -6.29 -27.28
C LEU A 172 18.90 -5.64 -26.64
N LEU A 173 19.19 -5.97 -25.37
CA LEU A 173 20.39 -5.53 -24.64
C LEU A 173 21.66 -6.13 -25.27
N ASP A 174 21.70 -7.45 -25.50
CA ASP A 174 22.84 -8.16 -26.10
C ASP A 174 23.10 -7.66 -27.54
N GLY A 175 22.05 -7.47 -28.35
CA GLY A 175 22.16 -6.89 -29.69
C GLY A 175 22.77 -5.48 -29.70
N LYS A 176 22.29 -4.59 -28.82
CA LYS A 176 22.80 -3.21 -28.73
C LYS A 176 24.23 -3.12 -28.19
N LEU A 177 24.65 -4.07 -27.35
CA LEU A 177 26.01 -4.17 -26.84
C LEU A 177 26.97 -4.69 -27.92
N ARG A 178 26.59 -5.73 -28.68
CA ARG A 178 27.40 -6.29 -29.77
C ARG A 178 27.55 -5.35 -30.96
N GLU A 179 26.56 -4.51 -31.23
CA GLU A 179 26.62 -3.47 -32.27
C GLU A 179 27.48 -2.25 -31.87
N GLY A 180 28.03 -2.22 -30.65
CA GLY A 180 28.95 -1.17 -30.21
C GLY A 180 28.33 0.22 -30.12
N GLN A 181 27.01 0.31 -29.91
CA GLN A 181 26.26 1.58 -29.88
C GLN A 181 26.41 2.33 -28.54
N TRP A 182 27.64 2.57 -28.10
CA TRP A 182 27.96 3.38 -26.94
C TRP A 182 29.12 4.32 -27.29
N ALA A 183 29.08 5.55 -26.79
CA ALA A 183 30.09 6.57 -27.08
C ALA A 183 30.85 6.94 -25.81
N LEU A 184 32.17 6.79 -25.82
CA LEU A 184 33.05 7.37 -24.79
C LEU A 184 33.52 8.73 -25.28
N LYS A 185 33.12 9.80 -24.61
CA LYS A 185 33.56 11.17 -24.92
C LYS A 185 34.69 11.56 -23.98
N HIS A 186 35.83 11.89 -24.57
CA HIS A 186 36.97 12.45 -23.86
C HIS A 186 36.85 13.98 -23.80
N ARG A 187 36.96 14.58 -22.61
CA ARG A 187 37.01 16.04 -22.42
C ARG A 187 38.23 16.43 -21.61
N ILE A 188 38.97 17.40 -22.13
CA ILE A 188 40.09 18.06 -21.45
C ILE A 188 39.60 19.44 -21.03
N SER A 189 39.80 19.81 -19.76
CA SER A 189 39.41 21.16 -19.29
C SER A 189 40.24 22.26 -19.94
N ASP A 190 39.69 23.47 -20.03
CA ASP A 190 40.28 24.65 -20.70
C ASP A 190 41.67 25.06 -20.15
N LYS A 191 42.10 24.51 -19.00
CA LYS A 191 43.42 24.74 -18.38
C LYS A 191 44.41 23.58 -18.56
N GLY A 192 44.09 22.57 -19.38
CA GLY A 192 44.99 21.46 -19.74
C GLY A 192 45.40 20.53 -18.58
N THR A 193 44.76 20.64 -17.42
CA THR A 193 45.17 19.99 -16.17
C THR A 193 44.20 18.90 -15.69
N MET A 194 43.07 18.71 -16.36
CA MET A 194 42.03 17.78 -15.96
C MET A 194 41.46 17.06 -17.18
N THR A 195 41.45 15.73 -17.10
CA THR A 195 40.90 14.83 -18.13
C THR A 195 39.68 14.11 -17.57
N SER A 196 38.58 14.11 -18.32
CA SER A 196 37.34 13.41 -17.97
C SER A 196 36.83 12.56 -19.13
N TYR A 197 36.29 11.39 -18.81
CA TYR A 197 35.69 10.46 -19.78
C TYR A 197 34.21 10.28 -19.44
N GLN A 198 33.34 10.39 -20.44
CA GLN A 198 31.89 10.23 -20.29
C GLN A 198 31.39 9.07 -21.17
N LEU A 199 30.72 8.08 -20.58
CA LEU A 199 30.11 6.96 -21.29
C LEU A 199 28.61 7.23 -21.54
N ASP A 200 28.19 7.30 -22.81
CA ASP A 200 26.80 7.54 -23.20
C ASP A 200 26.10 6.24 -23.67
N PHE A 201 25.03 5.84 -22.97
CA PHE A 201 24.18 4.69 -23.33
C PHE A 201 23.11 5.02 -24.42
N PRO A 202 22.61 4.03 -25.19
CA PRO A 202 21.53 4.21 -26.15
C PRO A 202 20.23 4.75 -25.51
N LYS A 203 19.38 5.43 -26.30
CA LYS A 203 18.13 6.13 -25.87
C LYS A 203 17.03 5.27 -25.20
N GLY A 204 17.24 3.98 -25.00
CA GLY A 204 16.34 3.08 -24.23
C GLY A 204 16.91 2.55 -22.92
N MET A 205 18.17 2.87 -22.60
CA MET A 205 18.87 2.47 -21.37
C MET A 205 19.10 3.65 -20.41
N LYS A 206 18.54 4.82 -20.71
CA LYS A 206 18.76 6.04 -19.92
C LYS A 206 17.76 6.15 -18.77
N ARG A 207 18.25 6.05 -17.53
CA ARG A 207 17.59 6.48 -16.28
C ARG A 207 18.59 7.24 -15.40
N ALA A 208 18.11 7.88 -14.35
CA ALA A 208 18.92 8.69 -13.43
C ALA A 208 20.22 7.96 -13.04
N GLY A 209 21.35 8.62 -13.31
CA GLY A 209 22.69 8.08 -13.05
C GLY A 209 23.41 7.34 -14.18
N SER A 210 22.87 7.34 -15.41
CA SER A 210 23.56 6.78 -16.59
C SER A 210 24.70 7.65 -17.15
N LYS A 211 25.32 8.50 -16.32
CA LYS A 211 26.44 9.38 -16.67
C LYS A 211 27.58 9.12 -15.69
N VAL A 212 28.64 8.48 -16.16
CA VAL A 212 29.84 8.22 -15.36
C VAL A 212 30.89 9.24 -15.78
N GLU A 213 31.18 10.21 -14.92
CA GLU A 213 32.33 11.12 -15.06
C GLU A 213 33.48 10.61 -14.20
N VAL A 214 34.66 10.52 -14.79
CA VAL A 214 35.88 10.01 -14.14
C VAL A 214 36.92 11.12 -14.14
N GLU A 215 37.26 11.64 -12.96
CA GLU A 215 38.20 12.76 -12.79
C GLU A 215 39.60 12.28 -12.41
N SER A 216 40.62 12.68 -13.18
CA SER A 216 42.02 12.58 -12.76
C SER A 216 42.45 13.88 -12.07
N SER A 217 42.53 13.87 -10.74
CA SER A 217 43.26 14.90 -9.98
C SER A 217 44.58 14.28 -9.50
N GLY A 218 45.68 15.04 -9.53
CA GLY A 218 47.05 14.58 -9.22
C GLY A 218 47.29 14.00 -7.81
N THR A 219 46.25 13.67 -7.07
CA THR A 219 46.27 12.91 -5.83
C THR A 219 45.27 11.75 -5.95
N LYS A 220 45.76 10.51 -5.89
CA LYS A 220 45.07 9.21 -6.03
C LYS A 220 43.72 9.06 -5.29
N LYS A 221 42.65 9.75 -5.70
CA LYS A 221 41.25 9.48 -5.33
C LYS A 221 40.32 9.87 -6.48
N TRP A 222 39.52 8.91 -6.91
CA TRP A 222 38.48 9.08 -7.93
C TRP A 222 37.18 9.52 -7.27
N GLY A 223 36.51 10.54 -7.83
CA GLY A 223 35.15 10.95 -7.45
C GLY A 223 34.18 10.77 -8.62
N CYS A 224 32.91 10.50 -8.32
CA CYS A 224 31.81 10.46 -9.30
C CYS A 224 30.73 11.45 -8.88
N SER A 225 30.28 12.31 -9.80
CA SER A 225 29.15 13.22 -9.60
C SER A 225 27.99 12.82 -10.51
N LEU A 226 26.79 12.78 -9.94
CA LEU A 226 25.52 12.49 -10.62
C LEU A 226 24.80 13.81 -10.86
N GLU A 227 24.73 14.30 -12.10
CA GLU A 227 23.90 15.45 -12.46
C GLU A 227 22.62 15.01 -13.20
N GLU A 228 21.46 15.39 -12.65
CA GLU A 228 20.15 15.20 -13.27
C GLU A 228 19.80 16.39 -14.18
N LYS A 229 19.46 16.14 -15.46
CA LYS A 229 18.72 17.10 -16.30
C LYS A 229 17.53 16.44 -17.01
N PRO A 230 16.38 17.12 -17.16
CA PRO A 230 15.15 16.54 -17.69
C PRO A 230 15.19 16.36 -19.22
N LEU A 231 14.58 15.28 -19.72
CA LEU A 231 14.43 14.97 -21.14
C LEU A 231 13.12 15.57 -21.71
N GLN A 232 13.21 16.25 -22.85
CA GLN A 232 12.07 16.74 -23.66
C GLN A 232 11.34 15.61 -24.39
N GLU A 233 10.01 15.73 -24.48
CA GLU A 233 9.06 14.79 -25.09
C GLU A 233 9.19 14.61 -26.62
N PRO A 234 8.89 13.41 -27.18
CA PRO A 234 8.60 13.23 -28.59
C PRO A 234 7.09 13.10 -28.91
N LYS A 235 6.71 13.72 -30.04
CA LYS A 235 5.36 13.86 -30.60
C LYS A 235 4.67 12.55 -31.03
N GLN A 236 3.34 12.58 -30.92
CA GLN A 236 2.35 11.55 -31.27
C GLN A 236 2.44 11.01 -32.71
N ARG A 237 2.07 9.73 -32.90
CA ARG A 237 1.69 9.17 -34.21
C ARG A 237 0.42 8.32 -34.09
N ASN A 238 -0.52 8.60 -35.00
CA ASN A 238 -1.90 8.14 -35.07
C ASN A 238 -2.10 6.62 -35.19
N GLN A 239 -3.21 6.16 -34.62
CA GLN A 239 -3.84 4.85 -34.81
C GLN A 239 -4.65 4.78 -36.13
N ASN A 240 -4.92 3.55 -36.59
CA ASN A 240 -6.21 3.25 -37.22
C ASN A 240 -6.64 1.79 -36.89
N PRO A 241 -7.96 1.52 -36.85
CA PRO A 241 -8.57 0.34 -36.23
C PRO A 241 -9.01 -0.70 -37.26
N ASP A 242 -9.21 -1.95 -36.81
CA ASP A 242 -10.38 -2.79 -37.16
C ASP A 242 -10.19 -4.20 -36.58
N GLU A 243 -11.17 -4.68 -35.81
CA GLU A 243 -11.84 -5.98 -36.04
C GLU A 243 -12.80 -6.31 -34.88
N LYS A 244 -14.10 -6.24 -35.18
CA LYS A 244 -15.18 -6.81 -34.39
C LYS A 244 -15.29 -8.31 -34.66
N LYS A 245 -15.35 -9.16 -33.63
CA LYS A 245 -16.13 -10.42 -33.68
C LYS A 245 -16.80 -10.74 -32.34
N SER A 246 -18.10 -10.99 -32.47
CA SER A 246 -19.07 -11.51 -31.50
C SER A 246 -18.81 -12.97 -31.15
N ILE A 247 -18.96 -13.37 -29.88
CA ILE A 247 -19.31 -14.77 -29.53
C ILE A 247 -20.28 -14.78 -28.34
N THR A 248 -21.35 -15.55 -28.55
CA THR A 248 -22.46 -15.93 -27.69
C THR A 248 -22.05 -16.78 -26.48
N GLY A 249 -22.76 -16.65 -25.35
CA GLY A 249 -22.52 -17.39 -24.11
C GLY A 249 -22.95 -18.87 -24.15
N PRO A 250 -22.67 -19.59 -23.06
CA PRO A 250 -23.73 -20.33 -22.37
C PRO A 250 -23.75 -20.08 -20.85
N SER A 251 -24.95 -20.28 -20.29
CA SER A 251 -25.32 -20.33 -18.88
C SER A 251 -24.54 -21.36 -18.06
N ILE A 252 -24.41 -21.15 -16.73
CA ILE A 252 -24.73 -22.13 -15.64
C ILE A 252 -24.05 -21.72 -14.30
N HIS A 253 -24.90 -21.64 -13.27
CA HIS A 253 -24.76 -21.93 -11.84
C HIS A 253 -23.71 -21.24 -10.94
N GLU A 254 -24.25 -20.81 -9.80
CA GLU A 254 -23.67 -20.11 -8.66
C GLU A 254 -22.53 -20.89 -7.99
N ASN A 255 -21.39 -20.22 -7.81
CA ASN A 255 -20.39 -20.55 -6.79
C ASN A 255 -19.80 -19.20 -6.31
N VAL A 256 -20.27 -18.74 -5.15
CA VAL A 256 -19.82 -17.51 -4.50
C VAL A 256 -18.79 -17.91 -3.43
N GLU A 257 -17.51 -17.71 -3.71
CA GLU A 257 -16.46 -17.75 -2.69
C GLU A 257 -16.50 -16.45 -1.87
N PHE A 258 -16.74 -16.58 -0.56
CA PHE A 258 -16.71 -15.49 0.41
C PHE A 258 -15.27 -15.23 0.87
N SER A 259 -14.46 -14.60 0.03
CA SER A 259 -13.23 -13.95 0.48
C SER A 259 -13.59 -12.64 1.18
N ARG A 260 -13.31 -12.55 2.49
CA ARG A 260 -13.44 -11.32 3.27
C ARG A 260 -12.72 -10.18 2.53
N CYS A 261 -13.52 -9.19 2.15
CA CYS A 261 -13.19 -7.87 1.62
C CYS A 261 -11.70 -7.49 1.60
N HIS A 262 -10.99 -7.85 0.52
CA HIS A 262 -9.60 -7.42 0.25
C HIS A 262 -9.46 -5.90 0.00
N TYR A 263 -10.59 -5.18 -0.08
CA TYR A 263 -10.60 -3.71 -0.21
C TYR A 263 -10.07 -2.98 1.04
N HIS A 264 -10.12 -3.60 2.23
CA HIS A 264 -9.53 -3.02 3.44
C HIS A 264 -8.00 -2.96 3.38
N THR A 265 -7.37 -3.84 2.60
CA THR A 265 -5.92 -3.93 2.43
C THR A 265 -5.39 -2.89 1.44
N ILE A 266 -6.21 -2.49 0.44
CA ILE A 266 -5.81 -1.56 -0.65
C ILE A 266 -5.41 -0.17 -0.14
N VAL A 267 -6.14 0.37 0.85
CA VAL A 267 -5.86 1.70 1.42
C VAL A 267 -4.79 1.64 2.52
N GLY A 268 -4.67 0.50 3.23
CA GLY A 268 -3.66 0.31 4.27
C GLY A 268 -2.25 -0.04 3.76
N GLU A 269 -2.11 -0.64 2.56
CA GLU A 269 -0.80 -1.09 2.03
C GLU A 269 -0.01 -0.01 1.28
N LEU A 270 -0.65 1.09 0.87
CA LEU A 270 0.01 2.25 0.25
C LEU A 270 0.73 3.18 1.25
N ASP A 271 0.65 2.88 2.56
CA ASP A 271 1.32 3.59 3.65
C ASP A 271 2.77 3.10 3.92
N SER A 272 3.32 2.20 3.09
CA SER A 272 4.52 1.40 3.41
C SER A 272 5.88 1.96 2.96
N PHE A 273 6.01 3.24 2.60
CA PHE A 273 7.32 3.82 2.24
C PHE A 273 7.83 4.84 3.27
N ILE A 274 8.90 4.42 3.97
CA ILE A 274 9.90 5.21 4.73
C ILE A 274 9.54 5.59 6.19
N THR A 275 10.16 4.91 7.17
CA THR A 275 11.10 5.50 8.17
C THR A 275 11.62 4.45 9.17
N HIS A 276 12.92 4.51 9.47
CA HIS A 276 13.59 3.84 10.60
C HIS A 276 13.57 4.76 11.84
N HIS A 277 13.37 4.16 13.02
CA HIS A 277 14.00 4.44 14.33
C HIS A 277 13.03 4.41 15.52
N GLY A 278 13.47 3.75 16.61
CA GLY A 278 12.98 3.92 17.99
C GLY A 278 12.31 2.70 18.60
N VAL A 279 12.98 2.05 19.56
CA VAL A 279 12.41 1.02 20.43
C VAL A 279 11.55 1.70 21.50
N VAL A 280 10.25 1.37 21.57
CA VAL A 280 9.34 1.83 22.63
C VAL A 280 9.11 0.66 23.60
N PRO A 281 9.35 0.84 24.91
CA PRO A 281 9.19 -0.23 25.90
C PRO A 281 7.71 -0.52 26.24
N PRO A 282 7.39 -1.74 26.71
CA PRO A 282 6.02 -2.17 26.96
C PRO A 282 5.39 -1.57 28.24
N PRO A 283 4.05 -1.42 28.29
CA PRO A 283 3.33 -0.77 29.39
C PRO A 283 3.28 -1.61 30.66
N GLN A 284 3.43 -0.94 31.81
CA GLN A 284 3.26 -1.51 33.14
C GLN A 284 1.78 -1.47 33.56
N THR A 285 1.27 -2.58 34.08
CA THR A 285 -0.11 -2.73 34.56
C THR A 285 -0.25 -2.13 35.96
N ASN A 286 -1.06 -1.06 36.09
CA ASN A 286 -1.59 -0.61 37.38
C ASN A 286 -3.10 -0.85 37.42
N PRO A 287 -3.64 -1.48 38.49
CA PRO A 287 -5.06 -1.73 38.63
C PRO A 287 -5.79 -0.43 39.00
N ILE A 288 -6.77 -0.03 38.19
CA ILE A 288 -7.70 1.06 38.52
C ILE A 288 -9.13 0.55 38.30
N THR A 289 -9.96 0.80 39.31
CA THR A 289 -11.39 0.53 39.35
C THR A 289 -12.15 1.34 38.28
N HIS A 290 -12.85 0.66 37.37
CA HIS A 290 -13.73 1.29 36.38
C HIS A 290 -14.96 1.93 37.07
N HIS A 291 -14.99 3.26 37.18
CA HIS A 291 -16.21 3.97 37.52
C HIS A 291 -17.03 4.22 36.25
N TRP A 292 -18.23 3.63 36.16
CA TRP A 292 -19.26 3.87 35.13
C TRP A 292 -19.91 5.27 35.22
N GLY A 293 -19.14 6.30 35.59
CA GLY A 293 -19.57 7.69 35.75
C GLY A 293 -19.22 8.60 34.56
N GLY A 294 -18.89 8.03 33.39
CA GLY A 294 -18.50 8.76 32.18
C GLY A 294 -19.66 9.46 31.46
N PRO A 295 -19.39 10.13 30.32
CA PRO A 295 -20.39 10.91 29.58
C PRO A 295 -21.46 10.05 28.88
N THR A 296 -21.38 8.72 28.97
CA THR A 296 -22.29 7.79 28.30
C THR A 296 -22.86 6.73 29.26
N THR A 297 -23.91 6.04 28.83
CA THR A 297 -24.47 4.88 29.55
C THR A 297 -24.73 3.72 28.59
N PRO A 298 -24.32 2.49 28.93
CA PRO A 298 -24.84 1.28 28.31
C PRO A 298 -26.33 1.11 28.63
N ILE A 299 -27.15 0.87 27.62
CA ILE A 299 -28.57 0.56 27.78
C ILE A 299 -28.85 -0.76 27.09
N SER A 300 -29.63 -1.62 27.72
CA SER A 300 -30.20 -2.81 27.11
C SER A 300 -31.63 -2.52 26.66
N ASP A 301 -31.93 -2.74 25.38
CA ASP A 301 -33.31 -2.77 24.89
C ASP A 301 -34.00 -4.04 25.39
N GLU A 302 -35.09 -3.91 26.13
CA GLU A 302 -35.85 -5.05 26.66
C GLU A 302 -36.54 -5.87 25.56
N TYR A 303 -36.81 -5.28 24.39
CA TYR A 303 -37.61 -5.90 23.34
C TYR A 303 -36.77 -6.76 22.37
N ASP A 304 -35.53 -6.34 22.07
CA ASP A 304 -34.62 -7.06 21.15
C ASP A 304 -33.32 -7.52 21.85
N ARG A 305 -33.21 -7.34 23.18
CA ARG A 305 -32.01 -7.65 24.01
C ARG A 305 -30.70 -7.03 23.50
N ARG A 306 -30.77 -6.05 22.59
CA ARG A 306 -29.60 -5.35 22.05
C ARG A 306 -29.07 -4.36 23.08
N ARG A 307 -27.76 -4.32 23.24
CA ARG A 307 -27.10 -3.29 24.03
C ARG A 307 -26.60 -2.20 23.09
N TYR A 308 -26.81 -0.95 23.49
CA TYR A 308 -26.29 0.23 22.80
C TYR A 308 -25.83 1.25 23.83
N MET A 309 -25.14 2.28 23.37
CA MET A 309 -24.64 3.36 24.22
C MET A 309 -25.39 4.66 23.91
N LYS A 310 -25.79 5.41 24.96
CA LYS A 310 -26.36 6.77 24.82
C LYS A 310 -25.53 7.82 25.54
N ALA A 311 -25.50 9.03 25.00
CA ALA A 311 -24.90 10.19 25.64
C ALA A 311 -25.76 10.64 26.85
N ARG A 312 -25.13 10.93 27.99
CA ARG A 312 -25.78 11.46 29.20
C ARG A 312 -25.89 12.98 29.19
N ARG A 313 -25.07 13.63 28.38
CA ARG A 313 -24.98 15.08 28.18
C ARG A 313 -24.60 15.37 26.73
N ASP A 314 -24.62 16.63 26.36
CA ASP A 314 -24.05 17.06 25.08
C ASP A 314 -22.53 16.81 25.07
N ILE A 315 -22.03 16.33 23.93
CA ILE A 315 -20.62 16.00 23.66
C ILE A 315 -20.19 16.78 22.43
N ALA A 316 -19.08 17.52 22.53
CA ALA A 316 -18.57 18.32 21.43
C ALA A 316 -17.85 17.46 20.38
N ALA A 317 -17.80 17.95 19.14
CA ALA A 317 -17.01 17.30 18.09
C ALA A 317 -15.51 17.29 18.44
N GLY A 318 -14.88 16.13 18.35
CA GLY A 318 -13.49 15.87 18.74
C GLY A 318 -13.28 15.54 20.21
N GLU A 319 -14.33 15.62 21.03
CA GLU A 319 -14.21 15.33 22.46
C GLU A 319 -13.97 13.82 22.68
N THR A 320 -13.05 13.50 23.58
CA THR A 320 -12.84 12.13 24.07
C THR A 320 -14.04 11.70 24.91
N ILE A 321 -14.74 10.66 24.45
CA ILE A 321 -15.90 10.12 25.14
C ILE A 321 -15.43 9.21 26.28
N PHE A 322 -14.52 8.29 25.98
CA PHE A 322 -13.87 7.42 26.96
C PHE A 322 -12.57 6.83 26.40
N VAL A 323 -11.76 6.29 27.31
CA VAL A 323 -10.60 5.45 27.01
C VAL A 323 -10.91 4.04 27.51
N ASP A 324 -10.66 3.05 26.67
CA ASP A 324 -10.96 1.64 26.96
C ASP A 324 -9.70 0.78 26.91
N ARG A 325 -9.60 -0.14 27.87
CA ARG A 325 -8.47 -1.06 28.00
C ARG A 325 -8.86 -2.42 27.48
N ALA A 326 -7.97 -3.05 26.71
CA ALA A 326 -8.23 -4.39 26.21
C ALA A 326 -8.26 -5.40 27.37
N LEU A 327 -9.25 -6.29 27.39
CA LEU A 327 -9.25 -7.47 28.27
C LEU A 327 -8.16 -8.46 27.85
N ALA A 328 -8.02 -8.64 26.54
CA ALA A 328 -7.00 -9.49 25.94
C ALA A 328 -6.64 -8.96 24.56
N VAL A 329 -5.37 -9.16 24.18
CA VAL A 329 -4.82 -8.82 22.86
C VAL A 329 -4.11 -10.02 22.26
N GLY A 330 -4.11 -10.14 20.94
CA GLY A 330 -3.52 -11.28 20.24
C GLY A 330 -3.41 -11.06 18.74
N PRO A 331 -2.68 -11.93 18.03
CA PRO A 331 -2.55 -11.86 16.58
C PRO A 331 -3.92 -11.96 15.89
N LYS A 332 -4.00 -11.43 14.66
CA LYS A 332 -5.16 -11.67 13.80
C LYS A 332 -5.29 -13.14 13.44
N ILE A 333 -6.52 -13.57 13.17
CA ILE A 333 -6.75 -14.81 12.44
C ILE A 333 -6.09 -14.70 11.05
N TYR A 334 -5.41 -15.75 10.60
CA TYR A 334 -4.61 -15.76 9.38
C TYR A 334 -3.44 -14.75 9.37
N THR A 335 -2.52 -14.88 10.32
CA THR A 335 -1.28 -14.09 10.35
C THR A 335 -0.08 -14.93 9.92
N VAL A 336 0.89 -14.29 9.26
CA VAL A 336 2.27 -14.82 9.24
C VAL A 336 2.79 -14.93 10.68
N PRO A 337 3.81 -15.76 10.95
CA PRO A 337 4.45 -15.80 12.24
C PRO A 337 4.90 -14.42 12.73
N VAL A 338 4.50 -14.10 13.95
CA VAL A 338 4.80 -12.84 14.63
C VAL A 338 5.26 -13.10 16.05
N CYS A 339 6.07 -12.21 16.60
CA CYS A 339 6.43 -12.24 18.01
C CYS A 339 5.17 -12.09 18.87
N LEU A 340 4.97 -13.01 19.81
CA LEU A 340 3.80 -12.97 20.71
C LEU A 340 3.86 -11.84 21.76
N GLY A 341 5.02 -11.18 21.90
CA GLY A 341 5.21 -10.01 22.77
C GLY A 341 4.88 -8.68 22.07
N CYS A 342 5.43 -8.44 20.89
CA CYS A 342 5.33 -7.14 20.20
C CYS A 342 4.63 -7.19 18.83
N TYR A 343 4.19 -8.36 18.38
CA TYR A 343 3.51 -8.62 17.11
C TYR A 343 4.32 -8.34 15.83
N LYS A 344 5.60 -7.98 15.91
CA LYS A 344 6.49 -7.87 14.74
C LYS A 344 6.63 -9.23 14.05
N ARG A 345 6.83 -9.24 12.73
CA ARG A 345 7.18 -10.46 12.00
C ARG A 345 8.45 -11.07 12.58
N VAL A 346 8.50 -12.40 12.59
CA VAL A 346 9.65 -13.19 13.07
C VAL A 346 10.06 -14.18 12.00
N ASP A 347 11.33 -14.54 11.98
CA ASP A 347 11.96 -15.48 11.04
C ASP A 347 12.38 -16.80 11.73
N GLY A 348 12.14 -16.92 13.03
CA GLY A 348 12.53 -18.07 13.84
C GLY A 348 13.96 -18.02 14.37
N SER A 349 14.68 -16.92 14.18
CA SER A 349 16.04 -16.71 14.71
C SER A 349 16.11 -16.79 16.24
N TYR A 350 15.04 -16.37 16.92
CA TYR A 350 14.91 -16.48 18.37
C TYR A 350 13.64 -17.25 18.76
N LEU A 351 13.80 -18.23 19.65
CA LEU A 351 12.71 -19.03 20.22
C LEU A 351 12.73 -18.89 21.73
N CYS A 352 11.56 -18.66 22.32
CA CYS A 352 11.39 -18.54 23.76
C CYS A 352 12.07 -19.69 24.50
N SER A 353 12.90 -19.38 25.51
CA SER A 353 13.67 -20.39 26.25
C SER A 353 12.78 -21.39 27.00
N ARG A 354 11.55 -20.98 27.34
CA ARG A 354 10.58 -21.79 28.10
C ARG A 354 9.65 -22.61 27.22
N CYS A 355 8.95 -21.94 26.30
CA CYS A 355 7.89 -22.57 25.51
C CYS A 355 8.21 -22.74 24.03
N ARG A 356 9.40 -22.33 23.58
CA ARG A 356 9.91 -22.49 22.21
C ARG A 356 9.11 -21.78 21.11
N TRP A 357 8.15 -20.92 21.46
CA TRP A 357 7.47 -20.05 20.48
C TRP A 357 8.42 -18.97 19.94
N PRO A 358 8.29 -18.60 18.66
CA PRO A 358 9.18 -17.60 18.07
C PRO A 358 8.88 -16.20 18.61
N LEU A 359 9.94 -15.48 18.96
CA LEU A 359 9.92 -14.10 19.42
C LEU A 359 10.99 -13.29 18.67
N CYS A 360 11.06 -11.98 18.87
CA CYS A 360 12.14 -11.18 18.29
C CYS A 360 13.48 -11.48 18.96
N ASP A 361 13.49 -11.54 20.29
CA ASP A 361 14.71 -11.56 21.11
C ASP A 361 14.38 -11.86 22.59
N GLU A 362 15.43 -11.85 23.42
CA GLU A 362 15.36 -12.02 24.87
C GLU A 362 14.61 -10.88 25.58
N GLU A 363 14.60 -9.67 25.01
CA GLU A 363 13.85 -8.54 25.57
C GLU A 363 12.35 -8.81 25.47
N CYS A 364 11.86 -9.26 24.31
CA CYS A 364 10.47 -9.67 24.12
C CYS A 364 10.08 -10.89 24.98
N GLU A 365 11.01 -11.78 25.30
CA GLU A 365 10.76 -12.90 26.23
C GLU A 365 10.60 -12.41 27.68
N LYS A 366 11.46 -11.50 28.12
CA LYS A 366 11.47 -11.01 29.52
C LYS A 366 10.44 -9.92 29.78
N SER A 367 10.03 -9.20 28.75
CA SER A 367 9.05 -8.13 28.83
C SER A 367 7.76 -8.62 29.49
N ALA A 368 7.29 -7.87 30.50
CA ALA A 368 5.95 -8.07 31.03
C ALA A 368 4.94 -7.82 29.91
N GLY A 369 3.89 -8.63 29.85
CA GLY A 369 2.94 -8.58 28.74
C GLY A 369 2.31 -9.94 28.43
N ALA A 370 1.45 -9.92 27.41
CA ALA A 370 0.51 -11.01 27.16
C ALA A 370 1.20 -12.38 26.99
N HIS A 371 2.36 -12.47 26.33
CA HIS A 371 3.03 -13.76 26.18
C HIS A 371 3.55 -14.34 27.50
N ARG A 372 4.41 -13.60 28.18
CA ARG A 372 5.06 -14.03 29.43
C ARG A 372 4.05 -14.36 30.51
N ASP A 373 3.01 -13.53 30.62
CA ASP A 373 2.07 -13.55 31.74
C ASP A 373 0.80 -14.38 31.47
N ALA A 374 0.52 -14.75 30.21
CA ALA A 374 -0.61 -15.62 29.86
C ALA A 374 -0.16 -16.98 29.29
N GLU A 375 -0.07 -17.12 27.96
CA GLU A 375 -0.05 -18.44 27.32
C GLU A 375 1.30 -19.18 27.39
N CYS A 376 2.42 -18.51 27.69
CA CYS A 376 3.74 -19.13 27.73
C CYS A 376 3.79 -20.33 28.69
N LYS A 377 3.15 -20.22 29.86
CA LYS A 377 3.06 -21.32 30.84
C LYS A 377 2.33 -22.53 30.27
N VAL A 378 1.17 -22.31 29.64
CA VAL A 378 0.35 -23.37 29.03
C VAL A 378 1.14 -24.10 27.94
N PHE A 379 1.85 -23.36 27.09
CA PHE A 379 2.69 -23.94 26.06
C PHE A 379 3.86 -24.74 26.62
N ALA A 380 4.58 -24.22 27.62
CA ALA A 380 5.68 -24.93 28.26
C ALA A 380 5.21 -26.24 28.92
N GLU A 381 4.06 -26.23 29.60
CA GLU A 381 3.50 -27.40 30.30
C GLU A 381 2.90 -28.45 29.35
N SER A 382 2.50 -28.05 28.13
CA SER A 382 1.98 -28.99 27.11
C SER A 382 2.97 -30.09 26.72
N GLY A 383 4.27 -29.78 26.80
CA GLY A 383 5.37 -30.64 26.32
C GLY A 383 5.41 -30.80 24.80
N GLN A 384 4.74 -29.93 24.04
CA GLN A 384 4.73 -29.94 22.57
C GLN A 384 5.89 -29.15 21.98
N ASP A 385 6.29 -29.50 20.75
CA ASP A 385 7.26 -28.72 19.97
C ASP A 385 6.55 -27.74 19.04
N PHE A 386 6.80 -26.45 19.23
CA PHE A 386 6.21 -25.36 18.46
C PHE A 386 7.11 -24.86 17.32
N HIS A 387 8.13 -25.63 16.94
CA HIS A 387 9.04 -25.28 15.85
C HIS A 387 8.33 -25.14 14.50
N MET A 388 8.27 -23.91 13.98
CA MET A 388 7.66 -23.62 12.69
C MET A 388 8.67 -23.79 11.55
N LYS A 389 8.22 -24.35 10.42
CA LYS A 389 9.07 -24.57 9.23
C LYS A 389 9.02 -23.42 8.22
N ASN A 390 7.97 -22.61 8.26
CA ASN A 390 7.71 -21.56 7.30
C ASN A 390 7.24 -20.30 8.04
N TYR A 391 8.00 -19.23 7.88
CA TYR A 391 7.77 -17.91 8.49
C TYR A 391 7.20 -16.89 7.50
N GLU A 392 7.11 -17.27 6.23
CA GLU A 392 6.72 -16.40 5.12
C GLU A 392 5.26 -16.58 4.69
N SER A 393 4.49 -17.41 5.39
CA SER A 393 3.08 -17.66 5.08
C SER A 393 2.24 -17.74 6.34
N SER A 394 0.92 -17.57 6.19
CA SER A 394 -0.01 -17.64 7.31
C SER A 394 0.13 -18.98 8.04
N ASN A 395 0.23 -18.94 9.37
CA ASN A 395 0.36 -20.13 10.19
C ASN A 395 -0.88 -20.31 11.10
N PRO A 396 -1.70 -21.37 10.89
CA PRO A 396 -2.91 -21.61 11.67
C PRO A 396 -2.69 -21.76 13.18
N MET A 397 -1.49 -22.10 13.64
CA MET A 397 -1.19 -22.21 15.08
C MET A 397 -1.44 -20.89 15.82
N TYR A 398 -1.33 -19.75 15.13
CA TYR A 398 -1.59 -18.44 15.73
C TYR A 398 -3.07 -18.18 16.02
N GLU A 399 -3.99 -18.93 15.39
CA GLU A 399 -5.44 -18.75 15.59
C GLU A 399 -5.86 -19.05 17.03
N CYS A 400 -5.12 -19.89 17.76
CA CYS A 400 -5.45 -20.23 19.14
C CYS A 400 -4.98 -19.19 20.17
N ILE A 401 -4.09 -18.26 19.83
CA ILE A 401 -3.43 -17.37 20.80
C ILE A 401 -4.44 -16.45 21.50
N LEU A 402 -5.23 -15.69 20.74
CA LEU A 402 -6.20 -14.77 21.33
C LEU A 402 -7.32 -15.51 22.09
N PRO A 403 -7.91 -16.61 21.57
CA PRO A 403 -8.84 -17.44 22.33
C PRO A 403 -8.24 -17.95 23.65
N LEU A 404 -7.00 -18.47 23.63
CA LEU A 404 -6.33 -18.97 24.83
C LEU A 404 -6.08 -17.86 25.85
N ARG A 405 -5.62 -16.68 25.42
CA ARG A 405 -5.45 -15.51 26.30
C ARG A 405 -6.76 -15.07 26.94
N CYS A 406 -7.87 -15.13 26.19
CA CYS A 406 -9.20 -14.84 26.71
C CYS A 406 -9.65 -15.86 27.76
N LEU A 407 -9.41 -17.15 27.54
CA LEU A 407 -9.73 -18.22 28.51
C LEU A 407 -8.92 -18.08 29.80
N LEU A 408 -7.64 -17.72 29.68
CA LEU A 408 -6.75 -17.52 30.84
C LEU A 408 -7.15 -16.34 31.75
N LEU A 409 -8.05 -15.46 31.29
CA LEU A 409 -8.65 -14.45 32.16
C LEU A 409 -9.44 -15.06 33.32
N GLU A 410 -9.95 -16.30 33.18
CA GLU A 410 -10.65 -16.99 34.26
C GLU A 410 -9.81 -17.08 35.55
N GLU A 411 -8.48 -17.11 35.41
CA GLU A 411 -7.54 -17.14 36.55
C GLU A 411 -6.93 -15.78 36.88
N SER A 412 -6.58 -14.99 35.86
CA SER A 412 -5.84 -13.73 36.04
C SER A 412 -6.73 -12.52 36.30
N ASP A 413 -7.93 -12.49 35.74
CA ASP A 413 -8.96 -11.46 35.93
C ASP A 413 -10.37 -12.10 35.81
N PRO A 414 -10.85 -12.82 36.84
CA PRO A 414 -12.14 -13.51 36.79
C PRO A 414 -13.31 -12.58 36.47
N ASP A 415 -13.28 -11.34 36.98
CA ASP A 415 -14.30 -10.33 36.67
C ASP A 415 -14.24 -9.92 35.19
N GLY A 416 -13.04 -9.77 34.63
CA GLY A 416 -12.82 -9.56 33.19
C GLY A 416 -13.32 -10.69 32.33
N PHE A 417 -13.10 -11.94 32.76
CA PHE A 417 -13.64 -13.11 32.07
C PHE A 417 -15.18 -13.12 32.10
N GLN A 418 -15.81 -12.80 33.24
CA GLN A 418 -17.27 -12.65 33.30
C GLN A 418 -17.76 -11.55 32.36
N ARG A 419 -17.09 -10.38 32.33
CA ARG A 419 -17.41 -9.30 31.37
C ARG A 419 -17.30 -9.77 29.93
N LEU A 420 -16.23 -10.48 29.57
CA LEU A 420 -16.00 -11.07 28.25
C LEU A 420 -17.17 -11.97 27.84
N LEU A 421 -17.62 -12.87 28.72
CA LEU A 421 -18.70 -13.81 28.44
C LEU A 421 -20.07 -13.13 28.25
N THR A 422 -20.25 -11.91 28.79
CA THR A 422 -21.45 -11.11 28.52
C THR A 422 -21.49 -10.55 27.10
N LEU A 423 -20.35 -10.44 26.39
CA LEU A 423 -20.31 -9.91 25.02
C LEU A 423 -21.06 -10.85 24.06
N GLU A 424 -21.62 -10.28 22.98
CA GLU A 424 -22.36 -11.09 22.01
C GLU A 424 -21.39 -12.01 21.26
N SER A 425 -21.73 -13.28 21.09
CA SER A 425 -20.91 -14.23 20.35
C SER A 425 -21.63 -14.85 19.16
N HIS A 426 -22.94 -14.63 19.04
CA HIS A 426 -23.81 -15.27 18.06
C HIS A 426 -23.63 -16.80 17.98
N GLN A 427 -23.44 -17.45 19.14
CA GLN A 427 -23.05 -18.87 19.21
C GLN A 427 -23.95 -19.78 18.38
N GLU A 428 -25.28 -19.63 18.50
CA GLU A 428 -26.23 -20.44 17.75
C GLU A 428 -26.19 -20.17 16.24
N LEU A 429 -26.05 -18.91 15.82
CA LEU A 429 -25.94 -18.55 14.40
C LEU A 429 -24.61 -19.04 13.77
N ARG A 430 -23.57 -19.23 14.59
CA ARG A 430 -22.26 -19.71 14.13
C ARG A 430 -22.22 -21.21 13.93
N LYS A 431 -23.01 -21.99 14.68
CA LYS A 431 -23.01 -23.46 14.57
C LYS A 431 -23.24 -23.90 13.13
N GLY A 432 -22.35 -24.75 12.61
CA GLY A 432 -22.45 -25.26 11.24
C GLY A 432 -22.00 -24.29 10.13
N THR A 433 -21.48 -23.11 10.46
CA THR A 433 -20.75 -22.26 9.50
C THR A 433 -19.36 -22.83 9.20
N GLU A 434 -18.73 -22.40 8.10
CA GLU A 434 -17.36 -22.83 7.77
C GLU A 434 -16.34 -22.38 8.82
N ILE A 435 -16.46 -21.15 9.32
CA ILE A 435 -15.56 -20.63 10.36
C ILE A 435 -15.67 -21.44 11.66
N TYR A 436 -16.87 -21.85 12.06
CA TYR A 436 -17.06 -22.71 13.23
C TYR A 436 -16.39 -24.08 13.04
N ARG A 437 -16.45 -24.67 11.84
CA ARG A 437 -15.78 -25.94 11.54
C ARG A 437 -14.25 -25.80 11.53
N ALA A 438 -13.74 -24.69 10.99
CA ALA A 438 -12.30 -24.39 11.01
C ALA A 438 -11.80 -24.22 12.46
N GLU A 439 -12.52 -23.45 13.27
CA GLU A 439 -12.21 -23.23 14.69
C GLU A 439 -12.26 -24.52 15.51
N GLN A 440 -13.17 -25.45 15.20
CA GLN A 440 -13.20 -26.76 15.85
C GLN A 440 -11.84 -27.46 15.75
N VAL A 441 -11.15 -27.32 14.61
CA VAL A 441 -9.85 -27.95 14.36
C VAL A 441 -8.71 -27.08 14.88
N ASN A 442 -8.62 -25.84 14.38
CA ASN A 442 -7.47 -24.96 14.58
C ASN A 442 -7.39 -24.38 15.99
N VAL A 443 -8.52 -24.30 16.71
CA VAL A 443 -8.60 -23.68 18.04
C VAL A 443 -9.06 -24.67 19.09
N VAL A 444 -10.26 -25.26 18.93
CA VAL A 444 -10.88 -26.07 19.99
C VAL A 444 -10.10 -27.36 20.25
N LYS A 445 -9.91 -28.19 19.22
CA LYS A 445 -9.09 -29.41 19.33
C LYS A 445 -7.63 -29.08 19.62
N TYR A 446 -7.12 -27.98 19.08
CA TYR A 446 -5.76 -27.54 19.38
C TYR A 446 -5.58 -27.25 20.88
N ILE A 447 -6.44 -26.44 21.49
CA ILE A 447 -6.38 -26.11 22.93
C ILE A 447 -6.66 -27.34 23.79
N ARG A 448 -7.71 -28.11 23.47
CA ARG A 448 -8.14 -29.24 24.32
C ARG A 448 -7.19 -30.42 24.23
N ASP A 449 -6.84 -30.84 23.02
CA ASP A 449 -6.14 -32.10 22.77
C ASP A 449 -4.63 -31.89 22.65
N TYR A 450 -4.22 -30.93 21.81
CA TYR A 450 -2.79 -30.69 21.53
C TYR A 450 -2.09 -30.00 22.71
N LEU A 451 -2.71 -28.96 23.27
CA LEU A 451 -2.23 -28.27 24.49
C LEU A 451 -2.66 -28.94 25.79
N LYS A 452 -3.44 -30.04 25.72
CA LYS A 452 -3.90 -30.84 26.87
C LYS A 452 -4.71 -30.03 27.89
N GLN A 453 -5.51 -29.07 27.45
CA GLN A 453 -6.38 -28.25 28.33
C GLN A 453 -7.84 -28.74 28.35
N GLY A 454 -8.09 -29.97 27.88
CA GLY A 454 -9.44 -30.53 27.75
C GLY A 454 -10.23 -30.65 29.06
N ASP A 455 -9.55 -30.77 30.19
CA ASP A 455 -10.18 -30.85 31.52
C ASP A 455 -10.57 -29.47 32.08
N ARG A 456 -9.97 -28.39 31.56
CA ARG A 456 -10.21 -27.01 32.03
C ARG A 456 -11.39 -26.35 31.33
N TRP A 457 -11.47 -26.44 30.00
CA TRP A 457 -12.47 -25.72 29.22
C TRP A 457 -13.20 -26.61 28.24
N SER A 458 -14.53 -26.64 28.32
CA SER A 458 -15.38 -27.37 27.37
C SER A 458 -15.32 -26.77 25.96
N GLU A 459 -15.67 -27.57 24.95
CA GLU A 459 -15.75 -27.07 23.56
C GLU A 459 -16.70 -25.89 23.41
N ASP A 460 -17.84 -25.91 24.13
CA ASP A 460 -18.83 -24.84 24.09
C ASP A 460 -18.28 -23.51 24.61
N VAL A 461 -17.46 -23.53 25.67
CA VAL A 461 -16.83 -22.32 26.21
C VAL A 461 -15.79 -21.77 25.24
N ILE A 462 -14.98 -22.64 24.63
CA ILE A 462 -13.96 -22.21 23.65
C ILE A 462 -14.65 -21.60 22.42
N HIS A 463 -15.68 -22.25 21.89
CA HIS A 463 -16.49 -21.71 20.77
C HIS A 463 -17.19 -20.39 21.12
N ARG A 464 -17.67 -20.25 22.36
CA ARG A 464 -18.25 -19.00 22.86
C ARG A 464 -17.20 -17.88 22.82
N VAL A 465 -15.98 -18.13 23.30
CA VAL A 465 -14.87 -17.17 23.24
C VAL A 465 -14.49 -16.82 21.80
N CYS A 466 -14.36 -17.80 20.90
CA CYS A 466 -14.11 -17.54 19.48
C CYS A 466 -15.20 -16.64 18.86
N GLY A 467 -16.47 -16.86 19.23
CA GLY A 467 -17.58 -16.03 18.79
C GLY A 467 -17.49 -14.61 19.31
N VAL A 468 -17.15 -14.44 20.59
CA VAL A 468 -16.92 -13.11 21.17
C VAL A 468 -15.82 -12.39 20.40
N ILE A 469 -14.71 -13.06 20.10
CA ILE A 469 -13.61 -12.48 19.32
C ILE A 469 -14.08 -12.06 17.93
N GLN A 470 -14.75 -12.94 17.18
CA GLN A 470 -15.24 -12.63 15.83
C GLN A 470 -16.15 -11.39 15.82
N ILE A 471 -17.08 -11.31 16.77
CA ILE A 471 -18.10 -10.27 16.78
C ILE A 471 -17.57 -8.95 17.37
N ASN A 472 -16.66 -9.00 18.34
CA ASN A 472 -16.33 -7.82 19.16
C ASN A 472 -14.88 -7.35 19.05
N ALA A 473 -13.96 -8.14 18.48
CA ALA A 473 -12.57 -7.72 18.40
C ALA A 473 -12.38 -6.51 17.48
N PHE A 474 -11.54 -5.60 17.95
CA PHE A 474 -11.06 -4.46 17.20
C PHE A 474 -9.65 -4.73 16.69
N GLU A 475 -9.41 -4.33 15.46
CA GLU A 475 -8.07 -4.27 14.92
C GLU A 475 -7.32 -3.09 15.54
N VAL A 476 -6.11 -3.37 16.02
CA VAL A 476 -5.21 -2.40 16.61
C VAL A 476 -4.03 -2.19 15.69
N ARG A 477 -3.87 -0.95 15.24
CA ARG A 477 -2.68 -0.52 14.50
C ARG A 477 -1.49 -0.53 15.46
N ASN A 478 -0.36 -1.04 15.00
CA ASN A 478 0.90 -0.96 15.71
C ASN A 478 1.86 -0.05 14.92
N THR A 479 2.91 0.41 15.58
CA THR A 479 4.11 1.00 14.94
C THR A 479 4.80 0.04 13.98
N THR A 480 4.42 -1.23 14.02
CA THR A 480 4.93 -2.32 13.20
C THR A 480 3.95 -2.59 12.06
N PHE A 481 4.44 -3.08 10.92
CA PHE A 481 3.61 -3.42 9.74
C PHE A 481 2.65 -4.61 9.94
N THR A 482 2.37 -4.98 11.18
CA THR A 482 1.61 -6.14 11.60
C THR A 482 0.61 -5.74 12.68
N ASN A 483 -0.63 -5.50 12.25
CA ASN A 483 -1.73 -5.18 13.13
C ASN A 483 -2.14 -6.42 13.94
N TYR A 484 -2.64 -6.20 15.14
CA TYR A 484 -3.15 -7.24 16.04
C TYR A 484 -4.62 -6.95 16.40
N CYS A 485 -5.23 -7.81 17.21
CA CYS A 485 -6.61 -7.67 17.66
C CYS A 485 -6.68 -7.50 19.17
N GLY A 486 -7.68 -6.74 19.65
CA GLY A 486 -7.98 -6.62 21.07
C GLY A 486 -9.49 -6.61 21.36
N ILE A 487 -9.87 -7.06 22.55
CA ILE A 487 -11.26 -6.99 23.05
C ILE A 487 -11.41 -5.83 24.02
N TYR A 488 -12.18 -4.81 23.64
CA TYR A 488 -12.33 -3.55 24.36
C TYR A 488 -13.77 -3.44 24.90
N PRO A 489 -14.04 -3.86 26.15
CA PRO A 489 -15.38 -4.16 26.61
C PRO A 489 -16.34 -2.97 26.62
N LEU A 490 -15.86 -1.73 26.79
CA LEU A 490 -16.69 -0.52 26.66
C LEU A 490 -16.97 -0.21 25.20
N SER A 491 -15.95 -0.29 24.35
CA SER A 491 -16.06 -0.02 22.92
C SER A 491 -16.95 -1.03 22.20
N CYS A 492 -16.97 -2.29 22.65
CA CYS A 492 -17.83 -3.35 22.10
C CYS A 492 -19.34 -3.09 22.32
N ILE A 493 -19.72 -2.12 23.18
CA ILE A 493 -21.12 -1.74 23.42
C ILE A 493 -21.63 -0.76 22.35
N MET A 494 -20.74 -0.01 21.71
CA MET A 494 -21.13 0.93 20.64
C MET A 494 -21.69 0.15 19.45
N GLU A 495 -22.90 0.47 19.03
CA GLU A 495 -23.54 -0.19 17.90
C GLU A 495 -22.99 0.28 16.55
N HIS A 496 -23.29 -0.49 15.51
CA HIS A 496 -22.94 -0.12 14.15
C HIS A 496 -23.88 0.94 13.57
N SER A 497 -23.30 1.98 12.97
CA SER A 497 -23.95 2.83 11.97
C SER A 497 -23.05 3.01 10.75
N CYS A 498 -23.61 2.97 9.54
CA CYS A 498 -22.87 3.36 8.31
C CYS A 498 -22.65 4.88 8.19
N LEU A 499 -23.19 5.66 9.14
CA LEU A 499 -22.93 7.07 9.39
C LEU A 499 -22.61 7.20 10.89
N SER A 500 -21.41 6.77 11.29
CA SER A 500 -21.01 6.77 12.70
C SER A 500 -20.69 8.18 13.19
N ASN A 501 -21.00 8.44 14.45
CA ASN A 501 -20.68 9.70 15.13
C ASN A 501 -19.43 9.62 16.01
N THR A 502 -18.69 8.51 15.93
CA THR A 502 -17.41 8.33 16.63
C THR A 502 -16.30 7.85 15.70
N SER A 503 -15.06 8.09 16.14
CA SER A 503 -13.85 7.49 15.60
C SER A 503 -13.00 6.96 16.76
N HIS A 504 -12.08 6.05 16.45
CA HIS A 504 -11.16 5.51 17.46
C HIS A 504 -9.72 5.50 16.96
N SER A 505 -8.81 5.63 17.93
CA SER A 505 -7.37 5.51 17.79
C SER A 505 -6.82 4.70 18.96
N CYS A 506 -5.60 4.16 18.85
CA CYS A 506 -4.96 3.46 19.96
C CYS A 506 -3.75 4.24 20.48
N THR A 507 -3.60 4.32 21.80
CA THR A 507 -2.37 4.84 22.42
C THR A 507 -1.20 3.90 22.13
N PRO A 508 0.06 4.34 22.32
CA PRO A 508 1.23 3.44 22.25
C PRO A 508 1.11 2.21 23.17
N GLU A 509 0.43 2.35 24.30
CA GLU A 509 0.17 1.29 25.28
C GLU A 509 -0.96 0.34 24.86
N GLY A 510 -1.62 0.61 23.72
CA GLY A 510 -2.73 -0.19 23.21
C GLY A 510 -4.08 0.12 23.86
N GLU A 511 -4.23 1.26 24.55
CA GLU A 511 -5.55 1.70 25.02
C GLU A 511 -6.34 2.32 23.86
N MET A 512 -7.63 1.98 23.73
CA MET A 512 -8.49 2.54 22.70
C MET A 512 -9.07 3.86 23.18
N VAL A 513 -8.82 4.94 22.44
CA VAL A 513 -9.41 6.26 22.69
C VAL A 513 -10.55 6.47 21.70
N VAL A 514 -11.77 6.62 22.21
CA VAL A 514 -12.98 6.87 21.40
C VAL A 514 -13.32 8.36 21.48
N ARG A 515 -13.46 8.99 20.31
CA ARG A 515 -13.79 10.41 20.19
C ARG A 515 -15.03 10.62 19.36
N SER A 516 -15.76 11.70 19.65
CA SER A 516 -16.87 12.12 18.81
C SER A 516 -16.37 12.74 17.51
N THR A 517 -16.94 12.40 16.35
CA THR A 517 -16.62 13.06 15.08
C THR A 517 -17.51 14.28 14.84
N VAL A 518 -18.75 14.24 15.31
CA VAL A 518 -19.74 15.32 15.24
C VAL A 518 -20.23 15.69 16.64
N PRO A 519 -20.95 16.81 16.86
CA PRO A 519 -21.65 17.02 18.12
C PRO A 519 -22.67 15.90 18.36
N ILE A 520 -22.77 15.40 19.60
CA ILE A 520 -23.77 14.40 20.03
C ILE A 520 -24.57 15.01 21.17
N LEU A 521 -25.89 15.10 21.03
CA LEU A 521 -26.76 15.65 22.07
C LEU A 521 -27.09 14.64 23.16
N ALA A 522 -27.43 15.12 24.35
CA ALA A 522 -27.90 14.28 25.44
C ALA A 522 -29.06 13.38 25.01
N GLY A 523 -28.95 12.07 25.26
CA GLY A 523 -29.94 11.05 24.88
C GLY A 523 -29.73 10.44 23.49
N GLU A 524 -28.87 11.00 22.63
CA GLU A 524 -28.53 10.41 21.34
C GLU A 524 -27.67 9.15 21.49
N HIS A 525 -27.77 8.27 20.49
CA HIS A 525 -26.99 7.04 20.43
C HIS A 525 -25.53 7.34 20.08
N VAL A 526 -24.61 6.63 20.71
CA VAL A 526 -23.17 6.67 20.40
C VAL A 526 -22.86 5.42 19.58
N SER A 527 -22.44 5.63 18.33
CA SER A 527 -22.27 4.59 17.33
C SER A 527 -20.89 4.64 16.68
N THR A 528 -20.42 3.48 16.26
CA THR A 528 -19.18 3.30 15.49
C THR A 528 -19.48 2.61 14.17
N THR A 529 -18.49 2.48 13.29
CA THR A 529 -18.63 1.70 12.05
C THR A 529 -17.84 0.39 12.14
N TYR A 530 -18.45 -0.71 11.71
CA TYR A 530 -17.80 -2.03 11.60
C TYR A 530 -17.46 -2.38 10.14
N ALA A 531 -17.78 -1.48 9.21
CA ALA A 531 -17.56 -1.66 7.79
C ALA A 531 -16.83 -0.44 7.22
N TYR A 532 -16.16 -0.64 6.09
CA TYR A 532 -15.57 0.47 5.35
C TYR A 532 -16.67 1.35 4.76
N THR A 533 -16.66 2.63 5.15
CA THR A 533 -17.72 3.60 4.83
C THR A 533 -17.77 4.00 3.36
N LEU A 534 -16.63 3.94 2.65
CA LEU A 534 -16.52 4.25 1.21
C LEU A 534 -16.78 3.04 0.31
N GLN A 535 -17.65 2.14 0.73
CA GLN A 535 -18.23 1.09 -0.12
C GLN A 535 -19.70 1.38 -0.38
N GLY A 536 -20.29 0.81 -1.43
CA GLY A 536 -21.74 0.88 -1.66
C GLY A 536 -22.55 0.02 -0.67
N THR A 537 -23.86 0.29 -0.56
CA THR A 537 -24.76 -0.35 0.42
C THR A 537 -24.72 -1.87 0.37
N GLN A 538 -24.75 -2.47 -0.83
CA GLN A 538 -24.72 -3.94 -0.99
C GLN A 538 -23.46 -4.56 -0.39
N LEU A 539 -22.28 -3.99 -0.68
CA LEU A 539 -21.02 -4.52 -0.18
C LEU A 539 -20.88 -4.34 1.33
N ARG A 540 -21.24 -3.17 1.89
CA ARG A 540 -21.23 -2.95 3.34
C ARG A 540 -22.09 -3.98 4.06
N ARG A 541 -23.33 -4.18 3.58
CA ARG A 541 -24.26 -5.16 4.17
C ARG A 541 -23.73 -6.59 4.07
N LEU A 542 -23.19 -6.98 2.91
CA LEU A 542 -22.56 -8.29 2.73
C LEU A 542 -21.42 -8.51 3.73
N CYS A 543 -20.55 -7.53 3.90
CA CYS A 543 -19.44 -7.60 4.86
C CYS A 543 -19.91 -7.67 6.32
N LEU A 544 -20.94 -6.91 6.69
CA LEU A 544 -21.53 -6.95 8.03
C LEU A 544 -22.20 -8.29 8.31
N LYS A 545 -22.93 -8.84 7.34
CA LYS A 545 -23.55 -10.16 7.45
C LYS A 545 -22.50 -11.26 7.61
N ALA A 546 -21.45 -11.25 6.79
CA ALA A 546 -20.38 -12.25 6.86
C ALA A 546 -19.48 -12.09 8.10
N GLY A 547 -19.18 -10.85 8.50
CA GLY A 547 -18.25 -10.55 9.59
C GLY A 547 -18.90 -10.55 10.97
N LYS A 548 -20.13 -10.00 11.06
CA LYS A 548 -20.83 -9.67 12.30
C LYS A 548 -22.21 -10.33 12.43
N LEU A 549 -22.63 -11.13 11.44
CA LEU A 549 -23.86 -11.95 11.46
C LEU A 549 -25.17 -11.17 11.65
N PHE A 550 -25.23 -9.95 11.10
CA PHE A 550 -26.48 -9.17 11.04
C PHE A 550 -26.63 -8.41 9.72
N ASP A 551 -27.88 -8.09 9.37
CA ASP A 551 -28.23 -7.25 8.22
C ASP A 551 -28.45 -5.79 8.67
N CYS A 552 -27.63 -4.86 8.19
CA CYS A 552 -27.73 -3.45 8.54
C CYS A 552 -28.94 -2.77 7.88
N LYS A 553 -29.72 -2.07 8.70
CA LYS A 553 -30.92 -1.31 8.30
C LYS A 553 -30.85 0.17 8.70
N CYS A 554 -29.64 0.70 8.89
CA CYS A 554 -29.46 2.11 9.25
C CYS A 554 -30.03 3.05 8.16
N PRO A 555 -30.31 4.33 8.47
CA PRO A 555 -30.90 5.27 7.51
C PRO A 555 -30.14 5.35 6.18
N ARG A 556 -28.81 5.27 6.19
CA ARG A 556 -27.99 5.24 4.97
C ARG A 556 -28.24 3.99 4.13
N CYS A 557 -28.33 2.82 4.76
CA CYS A 557 -28.57 1.56 4.04
C CYS A 557 -30.00 1.47 3.51
N ALA A 558 -30.97 2.12 4.16
CA ALA A 558 -32.35 2.13 3.73
C ALA A 558 -32.63 3.13 2.59
N ASP A 559 -31.81 4.19 2.48
CA ASP A 559 -31.93 5.21 1.44
C ASP A 559 -31.25 4.77 0.12
N PRO A 560 -32.00 4.60 -0.99
CA PRO A 560 -31.43 4.26 -2.30
C PRO A 560 -30.40 5.26 -2.83
N THR A 561 -30.47 6.50 -2.37
CA THR A 561 -29.57 7.58 -2.77
C THR A 561 -28.37 7.72 -1.84
N GLU A 562 -28.33 7.00 -0.72
CA GLU A 562 -27.30 7.15 0.32
C GLU A 562 -27.06 8.62 0.70
N PHE A 563 -28.12 9.30 1.15
CA PHE A 563 -28.14 10.74 1.48
C PHE A 563 -27.88 11.63 0.26
N SER A 564 -28.59 11.38 -0.84
CA SER A 564 -28.49 12.12 -2.10
C SER A 564 -27.12 12.08 -2.79
N THR A 565 -26.18 11.30 -2.28
CA THR A 565 -24.86 11.12 -2.90
C THR A 565 -24.93 10.24 -4.15
N CYS A 566 -25.95 9.39 -4.27
CA CYS A 566 -26.08 8.34 -5.29
C CYS A 566 -24.85 7.40 -5.29
N PHE A 567 -24.30 7.10 -4.11
CA PHE A 567 -22.98 6.46 -3.96
C PHE A 567 -22.89 5.02 -4.50
N SER A 568 -24.01 4.33 -4.67
CA SER A 568 -24.08 3.02 -5.33
C SER A 568 -24.58 3.06 -6.79
N ALA A 569 -24.85 4.24 -7.36
CA ALA A 569 -25.55 4.38 -8.63
C ALA A 569 -24.76 3.90 -9.85
N PHE A 570 -25.46 3.26 -10.80
CA PHE A 570 -24.98 3.06 -12.16
C PHE A 570 -25.49 4.19 -13.07
N ARG A 571 -24.83 4.40 -14.21
CA ARG A 571 -25.28 5.35 -15.22
C ARG A 571 -26.20 4.68 -16.22
N CYS A 572 -27.39 5.24 -16.43
CA CYS A 572 -28.35 4.69 -17.38
C CYS A 572 -27.83 4.83 -18.82
N PRO A 573 -27.75 3.74 -19.61
CA PRO A 573 -27.25 3.80 -20.99
C PRO A 573 -28.22 4.52 -21.94
N LYS A 574 -29.50 4.66 -21.58
CA LYS A 574 -30.51 5.34 -22.42
C LYS A 574 -30.56 6.86 -22.26
N CYS A 575 -30.49 7.37 -21.03
CA CYS A 575 -30.70 8.80 -20.74
C CYS A 575 -29.63 9.42 -19.84
N SER A 576 -28.56 8.69 -19.48
CA SER A 576 -27.50 9.13 -18.57
C SER A 576 -27.91 9.48 -17.13
N SER A 577 -29.18 9.35 -16.75
CA SER A 577 -29.63 9.47 -15.35
C SER A 577 -29.09 8.33 -14.48
N ASP A 578 -29.10 8.51 -13.17
CA ASP A 578 -28.74 7.45 -12.22
C ASP A 578 -29.71 6.27 -12.26
N VAL A 579 -29.17 5.07 -12.06
CA VAL A 579 -29.90 3.82 -11.86
C VAL A 579 -29.63 3.36 -10.43
N LEU A 580 -30.69 3.24 -9.64
CA LEU A 580 -30.64 2.99 -8.18
C LEU A 580 -31.45 1.75 -7.83
N SER A 581 -31.12 1.08 -6.71
CA SER A 581 -31.95 -0.01 -6.19
C SER A 581 -33.35 0.51 -5.84
N SER A 582 -34.39 -0.27 -6.15
CA SER A 582 -35.77 0.04 -5.73
C SER A 582 -36.03 -0.28 -4.26
N ASP A 583 -35.27 -1.20 -3.68
CA ASP A 583 -35.20 -1.49 -2.25
C ASP A 583 -33.75 -1.89 -1.91
N PRO A 584 -32.93 -1.00 -1.33
CA PRO A 584 -31.53 -1.30 -1.06
C PRO A 584 -31.33 -2.28 0.11
N LEU A 585 -32.39 -2.59 0.86
CA LEU A 585 -32.35 -3.58 1.94
C LEU A 585 -32.63 -5.00 1.43
N ASP A 586 -33.07 -5.15 0.19
CA ASP A 586 -33.27 -6.41 -0.51
C ASP A 586 -32.19 -6.58 -1.60
N GLU A 587 -31.42 -7.65 -1.53
CA GLU A 587 -30.32 -7.93 -2.47
C GLU A 587 -30.84 -8.27 -3.87
N ASP A 588 -32.06 -8.80 -3.96
CA ASP A 588 -32.69 -9.20 -5.22
C ASP A 588 -33.50 -8.07 -5.88
N ALA A 589 -33.62 -6.92 -5.19
CA ALA A 589 -34.38 -5.78 -5.65
C ALA A 589 -33.93 -5.32 -7.05
N VAL A 590 -34.91 -4.95 -7.86
CA VAL A 590 -34.67 -4.40 -9.20
C VAL A 590 -34.05 -3.01 -9.07
N TRP A 591 -33.07 -2.72 -9.90
CA TRP A 591 -32.48 -1.40 -10.03
C TRP A 591 -33.12 -0.64 -11.17
N LYS A 592 -33.66 0.55 -10.90
CA LYS A 592 -34.46 1.33 -11.85
C LYS A 592 -33.80 2.67 -12.14
N CYS A 593 -33.91 3.10 -13.40
CA CYS A 593 -33.54 4.46 -13.77
C CYS A 593 -34.40 5.47 -12.99
N ARG A 594 -33.75 6.50 -12.47
CA ARG A 594 -34.39 7.58 -11.71
C ARG A 594 -35.24 8.50 -12.57
N SER A 595 -34.93 8.62 -13.87
CA SER A 595 -35.72 9.41 -14.80
C SER A 595 -37.09 8.76 -15.03
N GLN A 596 -38.17 9.50 -14.77
CA GLN A 596 -39.55 8.99 -14.81
C GLN A 596 -39.94 8.44 -16.18
N ASP A 597 -39.43 9.02 -17.26
CA ASP A 597 -39.75 8.63 -18.64
C ASP A 597 -38.82 7.53 -19.20
N CYS A 598 -37.91 6.99 -18.38
CA CYS A 598 -36.93 6.00 -18.81
C CYS A 598 -37.23 4.60 -18.22
N PRO A 599 -37.66 3.62 -19.03
CA PRO A 599 -38.00 2.28 -18.55
C PRO A 599 -36.77 1.38 -18.34
N PHE A 600 -35.56 1.95 -18.27
CA PHE A 600 -34.36 1.14 -18.08
C PHE A 600 -34.27 0.59 -16.65
N SER A 601 -34.03 -0.72 -16.54
CA SER A 601 -33.80 -1.40 -15.28
C SER A 601 -32.86 -2.59 -15.45
N ILE A 602 -32.19 -2.98 -14.35
CA ILE A 602 -31.38 -4.20 -14.25
C ILE A 602 -31.78 -4.97 -12.98
N THR A 603 -31.50 -6.27 -12.91
CA THR A 603 -31.77 -7.07 -11.70
C THR A 603 -30.71 -6.86 -10.62
N GLY A 604 -31.04 -7.21 -9.37
CA GLY A 604 -30.06 -7.19 -8.26
C GLY A 604 -28.82 -8.04 -8.57
N ALA A 605 -29.00 -9.23 -9.15
CA ALA A 605 -27.90 -10.11 -9.59
C ALA A 605 -27.00 -9.46 -10.67
N GLN A 606 -27.58 -8.72 -11.62
CA GLN A 606 -26.81 -7.97 -12.62
C GLN A 606 -26.00 -6.84 -11.98
N ALA A 607 -26.60 -6.07 -11.06
CA ALA A 607 -25.92 -5.01 -10.32
C ALA A 607 -24.75 -5.56 -9.49
N LYS A 608 -24.98 -6.66 -8.77
CA LYS A 608 -23.94 -7.37 -8.00
C LYS A 608 -22.78 -7.81 -8.91
N LYS A 609 -23.09 -8.45 -10.03
CA LYS A 609 -22.05 -8.92 -10.96
C LYS A 609 -21.23 -7.79 -11.56
N LEU A 610 -21.86 -6.67 -11.89
CA LEU A 610 -21.15 -5.47 -12.36
C LEU A 610 -20.20 -4.94 -11.29
N ASN A 611 -20.66 -4.83 -10.03
CA ASN A 611 -19.83 -4.39 -8.91
C ASN A 611 -18.62 -5.31 -8.70
N GLU A 612 -18.80 -6.64 -8.77
CA GLU A 612 -17.71 -7.62 -8.65
C GLU A 612 -16.67 -7.43 -9.76
N VAL A 613 -17.10 -7.39 -11.02
CA VAL A 613 -16.20 -7.25 -12.18
C VAL A 613 -15.39 -5.96 -12.12
N ILE A 614 -16.03 -4.85 -11.76
CA ILE A 614 -15.37 -3.55 -11.62
C ILE A 614 -14.40 -3.58 -10.44
N GLY A 615 -14.82 -4.12 -9.30
CA GLY A 615 -13.99 -4.25 -8.11
C GLY A 615 -12.69 -5.02 -8.39
N THR A 616 -12.79 -6.18 -9.04
CA THR A 616 -11.63 -6.98 -9.44
C THR A 616 -10.70 -6.22 -10.39
N ASP A 617 -11.24 -5.50 -11.38
CA ASP A 617 -10.42 -4.75 -12.34
C ASP A 617 -9.68 -3.57 -11.67
N VAL A 618 -10.31 -2.89 -10.71
CA VAL A 618 -9.69 -1.77 -9.97
C VAL A 618 -8.61 -2.26 -9.01
N GLU A 619 -8.77 -3.43 -8.40
CA GLU A 619 -7.82 -3.99 -7.44
C GLU A 619 -6.41 -4.23 -8.01
N HIS A 620 -6.28 -4.45 -9.33
CA HIS A 620 -5.00 -4.69 -10.00
C HIS A 620 -4.23 -3.42 -10.39
N CYS A 621 -4.79 -2.22 -10.17
CA CYS A 621 -4.21 -0.96 -10.65
C CYS A 621 -3.36 -0.22 -9.59
N ARG A 622 -3.06 -0.85 -8.45
CA ARG A 622 -2.55 -0.15 -7.24
C ARG A 622 -1.30 0.67 -7.56
N SER A 623 -1.25 1.91 -7.06
CA SER A 623 -0.18 2.91 -7.23
C SER A 623 0.17 3.39 -8.65
N ASP A 624 -0.33 2.76 -9.71
CA ASP A 624 -0.07 3.22 -11.08
C ASP A 624 -1.07 4.30 -11.49
N VAL A 625 -0.61 5.56 -11.49
CA VAL A 625 -1.39 6.74 -11.89
C VAL A 625 -2.04 6.58 -13.27
N LYS A 626 -1.33 6.00 -14.25
CA LYS A 626 -1.85 5.85 -15.61
C LYS A 626 -2.97 4.82 -15.65
N MET A 627 -2.81 3.70 -14.94
CA MET A 627 -3.85 2.68 -14.85
C MET A 627 -5.09 3.22 -14.14
N LEU A 628 -4.92 3.94 -13.02
CA LEU A 628 -6.00 4.56 -12.27
C LEU A 628 -6.79 5.57 -13.13
N GLU A 629 -6.12 6.50 -13.83
CA GLU A 629 -6.78 7.44 -14.73
C GLU A 629 -7.51 6.71 -15.90
N ALA A 630 -6.89 5.68 -16.47
CA ALA A 630 -7.51 4.89 -17.52
C ALA A 630 -8.79 4.17 -17.04
N ARG A 631 -8.81 3.66 -15.81
CA ARG A 631 -10.00 3.04 -15.20
C ARG A 631 -11.09 4.04 -14.87
N LEU A 632 -10.71 5.22 -14.40
CA LEU A 632 -11.65 6.32 -14.16
C LEU A 632 -12.38 6.69 -15.47
N VAL A 633 -11.63 6.86 -16.57
CA VAL A 633 -12.22 7.14 -17.89
C VAL A 633 -13.09 5.98 -18.39
N LYS A 634 -12.61 4.73 -18.28
CA LYS A 634 -13.33 3.52 -18.70
C LYS A 634 -14.72 3.44 -18.06
N TYR A 635 -14.80 3.69 -16.75
CA TYR A 635 -16.04 3.48 -15.98
C TYR A 635 -16.92 4.72 -15.82
N ALA A 636 -16.44 5.93 -16.15
CA ALA A 636 -17.24 7.16 -16.08
C ALA A 636 -18.50 7.17 -16.98
N SER A 637 -18.54 6.31 -18.00
CA SER A 637 -19.68 6.17 -18.91
C SER A 637 -20.77 5.22 -18.41
N SER A 638 -20.42 4.31 -17.48
CA SER A 638 -21.30 3.24 -16.98
C SER A 638 -21.63 3.37 -15.50
N LEU A 639 -20.89 4.18 -14.76
CA LEU A 639 -21.11 4.46 -13.34
C LEU A 639 -21.63 5.89 -13.12
N GLY A 640 -22.46 6.06 -12.09
CA GLY A 640 -22.84 7.39 -11.61
C GLY A 640 -21.61 8.17 -11.13
N ARG A 641 -21.66 9.51 -11.17
CA ARG A 641 -20.49 10.37 -10.88
C ARG A 641 -19.84 10.07 -9.51
N ASN A 642 -20.66 9.82 -8.51
CA ASN A 642 -20.25 9.55 -7.14
C ASN A 642 -20.22 8.06 -6.81
N ASN A 643 -20.28 7.18 -7.81
CA ASN A 643 -20.23 5.75 -7.54
C ASN A 643 -18.95 5.41 -6.76
N TRP A 644 -19.08 4.58 -5.73
CA TRP A 644 -18.01 4.25 -4.79
C TRP A 644 -16.73 3.72 -5.45
N HIS A 645 -16.81 3.03 -6.59
CA HIS A 645 -15.61 2.63 -7.36
C HIS A 645 -14.87 3.84 -7.91
N LEU A 646 -15.58 4.80 -8.51
CA LEU A 646 -14.96 6.02 -9.04
C LEU A 646 -14.37 6.86 -7.91
N VAL A 647 -15.14 7.07 -6.84
CA VAL A 647 -14.67 7.83 -5.67
C VAL A 647 -13.45 7.16 -5.02
N GLY A 648 -13.42 5.83 -4.96
CA GLY A 648 -12.25 5.07 -4.51
C GLY A 648 -11.01 5.31 -5.36
N ILE A 649 -11.15 5.28 -6.70
CA ILE A 649 -10.04 5.61 -7.62
C ILE A 649 -9.60 7.06 -7.46
N GLU A 650 -10.53 8.00 -7.34
CA GLU A 650 -10.23 9.43 -7.16
C GLU A 650 -9.53 9.69 -5.83
N LEU A 651 -9.91 9.00 -4.74
CA LEU A 651 -9.21 9.04 -3.46
C LEU A 651 -7.77 8.55 -3.61
N LEU A 652 -7.54 7.43 -4.30
CA LEU A 652 -6.18 6.93 -4.56
C LEU A 652 -5.37 7.93 -5.37
N LEU A 653 -5.92 8.44 -6.49
CA LEU A 653 -5.28 9.47 -7.32
C LEU A 653 -4.92 10.72 -6.52
N SER A 654 -5.82 11.18 -5.64
CA SER A 654 -5.57 12.33 -4.77
C SER A 654 -4.35 12.16 -3.87
N GLN A 655 -4.00 10.92 -3.52
CA GLN A 655 -2.88 10.58 -2.65
C GLN A 655 -1.58 10.30 -3.43
N VAL A 656 -1.66 9.68 -4.62
CA VAL A 656 -0.46 9.34 -5.41
C VAL A 656 0.08 10.53 -6.21
N TYR A 657 -0.80 11.44 -6.65
CA TYR A 657 -0.38 12.75 -7.16
C TYR A 657 0.31 13.52 -6.04
N GLY A 658 1.56 13.90 -6.24
CA GLY A 658 2.39 14.59 -5.26
C GLY A 658 3.39 13.69 -4.52
N ARG A 659 3.29 12.35 -4.65
CA ARG A 659 4.09 11.40 -3.85
C ARG A 659 4.82 10.34 -4.66
N THR A 660 4.29 9.93 -5.81
CA THR A 660 4.88 8.88 -6.64
C THR A 660 5.97 9.41 -7.58
N ALA A 661 7.01 8.62 -7.86
CA ALA A 661 8.04 8.96 -8.82
C ALA A 661 7.43 9.35 -10.19
N GLY A 662 7.88 10.48 -10.74
CA GLY A 662 7.30 11.07 -11.96
C GLY A 662 6.04 11.92 -11.73
N TYR A 663 5.49 11.92 -10.52
CA TYR A 663 4.32 12.71 -10.11
C TYR A 663 4.55 13.42 -8.77
N ILE A 664 5.80 13.70 -8.39
CA ILE A 664 6.09 14.48 -7.17
C ILE A 664 5.56 15.90 -7.30
N LEU A 665 5.15 16.48 -6.17
CA LEU A 665 4.33 17.69 -6.13
C LEU A 665 5.01 18.87 -6.84
N GLU A 666 6.33 18.99 -6.67
CA GLU A 666 7.19 20.01 -7.26
C GLU A 666 7.33 19.87 -8.78
N ASN A 667 7.03 18.70 -9.35
CA ASN A 667 7.16 18.45 -10.79
C ASN A 667 5.81 18.26 -11.49
N LEU A 668 4.69 18.35 -10.78
CA LEU A 668 3.37 18.27 -11.40
C LEU A 668 3.16 19.45 -12.36
N SER A 669 2.63 19.17 -13.55
CA SER A 669 2.22 20.23 -14.49
C SER A 669 1.03 21.02 -13.94
N PRO A 670 0.75 22.23 -14.45
CA PRO A 670 -0.45 22.99 -14.07
C PRO A 670 -1.75 22.19 -14.24
N GLU A 671 -1.86 21.39 -15.29
CA GLU A 671 -3.02 20.52 -15.56
C GLU A 671 -3.16 19.42 -14.50
N LEU A 672 -2.04 18.81 -14.09
CA LEU A 672 -2.04 17.78 -13.06
C LEU A 672 -2.31 18.34 -11.66
N LEU A 673 -1.86 19.56 -11.36
CA LEU A 673 -2.22 20.28 -10.13
C LEU A 673 -3.71 20.58 -10.09
N ALA A 674 -4.28 21.12 -11.18
CA ALA A 674 -5.71 21.35 -11.30
C ALA A 674 -6.51 20.03 -11.21
N ARG A 675 -5.98 18.94 -11.78
CA ARG A 675 -6.56 17.60 -11.66
C ARG A 675 -6.58 17.13 -10.21
N LYS A 676 -5.46 17.21 -9.49
CA LYS A 676 -5.37 16.86 -8.07
C LYS A 676 -6.34 17.69 -7.22
N GLU A 677 -6.43 18.99 -7.45
CA GLU A 677 -7.38 19.87 -6.77
C GLU A 677 -8.83 19.40 -6.99
N ALA A 678 -9.23 19.18 -8.25
CA ALA A 678 -10.58 18.75 -8.61
C ALA A 678 -10.96 17.40 -7.97
N LEU A 679 -10.02 16.45 -7.92
CA LEU A 679 -10.17 15.16 -7.27
C LEU A 679 -10.40 15.34 -5.76
N CYS A 680 -9.51 16.06 -5.07
CA CYS A 680 -9.61 16.29 -3.62
C CYS A 680 -10.94 16.96 -3.26
N ARG A 681 -11.34 18.02 -4.00
CA ARG A 681 -12.61 18.71 -3.76
C ARG A 681 -13.82 17.80 -3.97
N HIS A 682 -13.77 16.92 -4.97
CA HIS A 682 -14.89 16.01 -5.23
C HIS A 682 -15.04 14.96 -4.15
N VAL A 683 -13.95 14.28 -3.79
CA VAL A 683 -13.97 13.25 -2.74
C VAL A 683 -14.33 13.87 -1.39
N LEU A 684 -13.83 15.08 -1.09
CA LEU A 684 -14.16 15.79 0.15
C LEU A 684 -15.67 16.07 0.27
N ARG A 685 -16.34 16.50 -0.80
CA ARG A 685 -17.80 16.69 -0.79
C ARG A 685 -18.58 15.41 -0.49
N VAL A 686 -18.09 14.26 -0.96
CA VAL A 686 -18.69 12.96 -0.65
C VAL A 686 -18.42 12.58 0.80
N ALA A 687 -17.18 12.80 1.28
CA ALA A 687 -16.79 12.55 2.66
C ALA A 687 -17.57 13.43 3.66
N ASP A 688 -17.85 14.69 3.32
CA ASP A 688 -18.66 15.60 4.14
C ASP A 688 -20.07 15.06 4.44
N VAL A 689 -20.60 14.16 3.59
CA VAL A 689 -21.91 13.52 3.80
C VAL A 689 -21.77 12.16 4.47
N LEU A 690 -20.79 11.34 4.07
CA LEU A 690 -20.69 9.94 4.49
C LEU A 690 -19.80 9.71 5.71
N GLU A 691 -18.85 10.60 5.99
CA GLU A 691 -17.98 10.63 7.17
C GLU A 691 -17.78 12.07 7.68
N PRO A 692 -18.84 12.73 8.17
CA PRO A 692 -18.80 14.14 8.54
C PRO A 692 -17.93 14.43 9.76
N GLY A 693 -17.64 15.72 9.95
CA GLY A 693 -17.01 16.23 11.16
C GLY A 693 -15.52 15.88 11.25
N LYS A 694 -15.02 15.60 12.45
CA LYS A 694 -13.60 15.33 12.70
C LYS A 694 -13.18 13.90 12.32
N SER A 695 -13.39 13.55 11.05
CA SER A 695 -13.01 12.26 10.48
C SER A 695 -11.62 12.32 9.84
N ARG A 696 -10.84 11.25 10.04
CA ARG A 696 -9.49 11.11 9.51
C ARG A 696 -9.41 11.33 7.99
N LEU A 697 -10.39 10.81 7.25
CA LEU A 697 -10.51 10.97 5.80
C LEU A 697 -10.56 12.45 5.39
N ARG A 698 -11.39 13.25 6.06
CA ARG A 698 -11.52 14.69 5.77
C ARG A 698 -10.21 15.42 6.06
N GLY A 699 -9.60 15.17 7.21
CA GLY A 699 -8.32 15.79 7.58
C GLY A 699 -7.23 15.53 6.54
N MET A 700 -7.11 14.28 6.08
CA MET A 700 -6.14 13.92 5.03
C MET A 700 -6.46 14.56 3.67
N LEU A 701 -7.73 14.59 3.26
CA LEU A 701 -8.14 15.23 2.00
C LEU A 701 -7.90 16.74 2.01
N MET A 702 -8.16 17.41 3.13
CA MET A 702 -7.91 18.85 3.30
C MET A 702 -6.42 19.17 3.27
N TYR A 703 -5.59 18.33 3.90
CA TYR A 703 -4.13 18.44 3.82
C TYR A 703 -3.60 18.29 2.38
N GLU A 704 -4.14 17.35 1.60
CA GLU A 704 -3.75 17.19 0.19
C GLU A 704 -4.29 18.31 -0.71
N LEU A 705 -5.51 18.79 -0.44
CA LEU A 705 -6.14 19.88 -1.18
C LEU A 705 -5.38 21.20 -1.01
N GLN A 706 -5.04 21.58 0.22
CA GLN A 706 -4.33 22.83 0.46
C GLN A 706 -2.96 22.84 -0.23
N ALA A 707 -2.24 21.70 -0.24
CA ALA A 707 -0.95 21.59 -0.89
C ALA A 707 -1.07 21.82 -2.41
N ALA A 708 -2.10 21.24 -3.04
CA ALA A 708 -2.38 21.48 -4.47
C ALA A 708 -2.73 22.95 -4.75
N LEU A 709 -3.54 23.58 -3.89
CA LEU A 709 -3.93 24.98 -4.02
C LEU A 709 -2.74 25.93 -3.93
N VAL A 710 -1.92 25.80 -2.87
CA VAL A 710 -0.74 26.65 -2.64
C VAL A 710 0.25 26.51 -3.80
N MET A 711 0.53 25.29 -4.24
CA MET A 711 1.46 25.04 -5.35
C MET A 711 0.97 25.63 -6.66
N ARG A 712 -0.31 25.46 -6.99
CA ARG A 712 -0.90 26.01 -8.21
C ARG A 712 -0.86 27.54 -8.20
N VAL A 713 -1.41 28.16 -7.16
CA VAL A 713 -1.56 29.62 -7.14
C VAL A 713 -0.22 30.36 -7.03
N THR A 714 0.76 29.77 -6.34
CA THR A 714 2.10 30.37 -6.23
C THR A 714 2.81 30.38 -7.58
N ARG A 715 2.65 29.33 -8.40
CA ARG A 715 3.19 29.29 -9.77
C ARG A 715 2.47 30.25 -10.69
N ASP A 716 1.14 30.24 -10.65
CA ASP A 716 0.33 31.17 -11.45
C ASP A 716 0.70 32.64 -11.15
N PHE A 717 1.03 32.96 -9.89
CA PHE A 717 1.52 34.28 -9.51
C PHE A 717 2.94 34.57 -10.00
N GLN A 718 3.86 33.61 -9.86
CA GLN A 718 5.24 33.73 -10.36
C GLN A 718 5.31 33.91 -11.88
N ASP A 719 4.40 33.26 -12.61
CA ASP A 719 4.27 33.35 -14.06
C ASP A 719 3.46 34.59 -14.51
N GLY A 720 2.99 35.41 -13.57
CA GLY A 720 2.21 36.62 -13.85
C GLY A 720 0.80 36.35 -14.39
N ILE A 721 0.31 35.12 -14.28
CA ILE A 721 -1.04 34.70 -14.71
C ILE A 721 -2.10 35.26 -13.77
N VAL A 722 -1.79 35.33 -12.47
CA VAL A 722 -2.70 35.80 -11.42
C VAL A 722 -2.13 37.01 -10.70
N VAL A 723 -2.98 38.00 -10.39
CA VAL A 723 -2.62 39.20 -9.60
C VAL A 723 -2.76 38.95 -8.09
N ALA A 724 -2.30 39.88 -7.27
CA ALA A 724 -2.19 39.69 -5.83
C ALA A 724 -3.53 39.37 -5.11
N GLU A 725 -4.66 39.89 -5.58
CA GLU A 725 -5.95 39.71 -4.90
C GLU A 725 -6.52 38.26 -5.03
N PRO A 726 -6.61 37.63 -6.22
CA PRO A 726 -6.99 36.22 -6.30
C PRO A 726 -5.98 35.27 -5.63
N LEU A 727 -4.68 35.61 -5.65
CA LEU A 727 -3.66 34.90 -4.86
C LEU A 727 -4.03 34.91 -3.37
N LEU A 728 -4.28 36.09 -2.81
CA LEU A 728 -4.63 36.25 -1.41
C LEU A 728 -5.87 35.43 -1.02
N LYS A 729 -6.91 35.45 -1.86
CA LYS A 729 -8.13 34.68 -1.63
C LYS A 729 -7.84 33.17 -1.57
N CYS A 730 -7.04 32.67 -2.51
CA CYS A 730 -6.68 31.25 -2.57
C CYS A 730 -5.80 30.82 -1.39
N LEU A 731 -4.83 31.65 -0.97
CA LEU A 731 -3.99 31.36 0.19
C LEU A 731 -4.81 31.32 1.49
N LYS A 732 -5.78 32.23 1.65
CA LYS A 732 -6.72 32.21 2.79
C LYS A 732 -7.59 30.95 2.80
N GLU A 733 -8.06 30.51 1.64
CA GLU A 733 -8.80 29.24 1.52
C GLU A 733 -7.90 28.05 1.91
N ALA A 734 -6.69 27.96 1.35
CA ALA A 734 -5.74 26.91 1.67
C ALA A 734 -5.39 26.85 3.17
N ARG A 735 -5.20 28.02 3.81
CA ARG A 735 -4.97 28.12 5.25
C ARG A 735 -6.15 27.58 6.05
N GLY A 736 -7.38 27.85 5.60
CA GLY A 736 -8.60 27.31 6.23
C GLY A 736 -8.62 25.78 6.23
N TYR A 737 -8.34 25.17 5.07
CA TYR A 737 -8.23 23.70 4.98
C TYR A 737 -7.08 23.15 5.81
N LEU A 738 -5.92 23.81 5.82
CA LEU A 738 -4.77 23.37 6.61
C LEU A 738 -5.06 23.42 8.12
N GLN A 739 -5.78 24.45 8.58
CA GLN A 739 -6.19 24.57 9.98
C GLN A 739 -7.17 23.45 10.36
N GLU A 740 -8.20 23.19 9.55
CA GLU A 740 -9.15 22.12 9.84
C GLU A 740 -8.47 20.74 9.75
N ALA A 741 -7.53 20.55 8.83
CA ALA A 741 -6.68 19.35 8.77
C ALA A 741 -5.86 19.18 10.06
N GLN A 742 -5.23 20.25 10.57
CA GLN A 742 -4.50 20.21 11.84
C GLN A 742 -5.42 19.82 13.00
N ASP A 743 -6.57 20.48 13.13
CA ASP A 743 -7.53 20.27 14.22
C ASP A 743 -8.08 18.83 14.28
N ILE A 744 -8.13 18.16 13.12
CA ILE A 744 -8.57 16.78 13.00
C ILE A 744 -7.40 15.81 13.23
N LEU A 745 -6.30 16.00 12.51
CA LEU A 745 -5.20 15.03 12.45
C LEU A 745 -4.37 15.01 13.74
N THR A 746 -4.35 16.10 14.51
CA THR A 746 -3.72 16.13 15.85
C THR A 746 -4.46 15.29 16.89
N LEU A 747 -5.69 14.84 16.61
CA LEU A 747 -6.41 13.88 17.45
C LEU A 747 -5.85 12.46 17.32
N GLU A 748 -5.10 12.18 16.25
CA GLU A 748 -4.47 10.88 16.01
C GLU A 748 -3.15 10.73 16.79
N PRO A 749 -2.76 9.51 17.19
CA PRO A 749 -1.56 9.27 17.96
C PRO A 749 -0.28 9.70 17.22
N GLU A 750 0.73 10.13 17.97
CA GLU A 750 1.93 10.74 17.41
C GLU A 750 2.67 9.86 16.40
N TRP A 751 2.81 8.59 16.71
CA TRP A 751 3.50 7.60 15.90
C TRP A 751 2.75 7.21 14.62
N THR A 752 1.49 7.65 14.46
CA THR A 752 0.76 7.46 13.21
C THR A 752 1.17 8.51 12.19
N ARG A 753 0.99 8.16 10.91
CA ARG A 753 1.18 9.10 9.79
C ARG A 753 0.32 10.34 9.97
N GLU A 754 -0.95 10.16 10.31
CA GLU A 754 -1.90 11.24 10.47
C GLU A 754 -1.52 12.16 11.64
N GLY A 755 -1.17 11.59 12.79
CA GLY A 755 -0.70 12.38 13.94
C GLY A 755 0.57 13.17 13.63
N THR A 756 1.52 12.59 12.89
CA THR A 756 2.74 13.26 12.44
C THR A 756 2.43 14.43 11.51
N ILE A 757 1.54 14.22 10.53
CA ILE A 757 1.08 15.29 9.62
C ILE A 757 0.36 16.39 10.40
N GLY A 758 -0.52 16.04 11.34
CA GLY A 758 -1.23 17.01 12.17
C GLY A 758 -0.28 17.93 12.93
N ARG A 759 0.82 17.40 13.50
CA ARG A 759 1.84 18.22 14.17
C ARG A 759 2.68 19.05 13.20
N SER A 760 3.01 18.52 12.02
CA SER A 760 3.79 19.28 11.04
C SER A 760 3.01 20.44 10.42
N CYS A 761 1.66 20.40 10.43
CA CYS A 761 0.81 21.49 9.95
C CYS A 761 1.06 22.82 10.69
N GLU A 762 1.51 22.81 11.95
CA GLU A 762 1.77 24.04 12.71
C GLU A 762 2.80 24.95 12.03
N ALA A 763 3.94 24.39 11.63
CA ALA A 763 4.98 25.14 10.94
C ALA A 763 4.48 25.66 9.58
N SER A 764 3.77 24.81 8.83
CA SER A 764 3.20 25.18 7.53
C SER A 764 2.13 26.27 7.65
N LEU A 765 1.34 26.29 8.72
CA LEU A 765 0.37 27.36 9.00
C LEU A 765 1.05 28.69 9.26
N GLN A 766 2.14 28.69 10.04
CA GLN A 766 2.92 29.90 10.31
C GLN A 766 3.57 30.45 9.03
N GLU A 767 4.13 29.58 8.20
CA GLU A 767 4.69 29.96 6.90
C GLU A 767 3.63 30.54 5.97
N LEU A 768 2.50 29.85 5.83
CA LEU A 768 1.39 30.29 4.99
C LEU A 768 0.78 31.61 5.49
N GLN A 769 0.72 31.82 6.80
CA GLN A 769 0.29 33.09 7.39
C GLN A 769 1.23 34.23 7.03
N SER A 770 2.54 34.01 7.11
CA SER A 770 3.55 35.00 6.70
C SER A 770 3.40 35.39 5.23
N TRP A 771 3.12 34.42 4.35
CA TRP A 771 2.86 34.69 2.93
C TRP A 771 1.60 35.51 2.73
N ILE A 772 0.51 35.16 3.42
CA ILE A 772 -0.75 35.92 3.40
C ILE A 772 -0.50 37.38 3.80
N ASP A 773 0.17 37.62 4.93
CA ASP A 773 0.48 38.98 5.41
C ASP A 773 1.33 39.77 4.39
N GLY A 774 2.25 39.08 3.71
CA GLY A 774 3.06 39.64 2.64
C GLY A 774 2.22 40.10 1.45
N VAL A 775 1.32 39.25 0.97
CA VAL A 775 0.44 39.53 -0.17
C VAL A 775 -0.60 40.61 0.19
N GLU A 776 -1.15 40.61 1.41
CA GLU A 776 -2.06 41.67 1.88
C GLU A 776 -1.42 43.06 1.82
N LYS A 777 -0.15 43.17 2.22
CA LYS A 777 0.60 44.43 2.10
C LYS A 777 0.78 44.87 0.65
N GLN A 778 0.94 43.93 -0.28
CA GLN A 778 1.04 44.25 -1.71
C GLN A 778 -0.30 44.75 -2.27
N VAL A 779 -1.40 44.06 -1.97
CA VAL A 779 -2.76 44.47 -2.38
C VAL A 779 -3.07 45.88 -1.84
N ALA A 780 -2.86 46.11 -0.53
CA ALA A 780 -3.12 47.42 0.07
C ALA A 780 -2.23 48.55 -0.51
N ARG A 781 -1.04 48.24 -1.04
CA ARG A 781 -0.20 49.22 -1.74
C ARG A 781 -0.76 49.54 -3.12
N ALA A 782 -1.23 48.54 -3.87
CA ALA A 782 -1.85 48.72 -5.18
C ALA A 782 -3.13 49.57 -5.07
N ASP A 783 -4.01 49.27 -4.11
CA ASP A 783 -5.24 50.03 -3.88
C ASP A 783 -4.97 51.51 -3.58
N ARG A 784 -3.99 51.79 -2.71
CA ARG A 784 -3.58 53.17 -2.40
C ARG A 784 -3.03 53.90 -3.64
N GLN A 785 -2.26 53.21 -4.48
CA GLN A 785 -1.74 53.81 -5.70
C GLN A 785 -2.86 54.12 -6.70
N GLN A 786 -3.84 53.23 -6.83
CA GLN A 786 -5.01 53.43 -7.67
C GLN A 786 -5.86 54.61 -7.18
N GLN A 787 -6.14 54.70 -5.88
CA GLN A 787 -6.86 55.84 -5.29
C GLN A 787 -6.14 57.17 -5.55
N LEU A 788 -4.80 57.21 -5.46
CA LEU A 788 -4.01 58.40 -5.77
C LEU A 788 -3.98 58.75 -7.26
N LEU A 789 -4.21 57.79 -8.15
CA LEU A 789 -4.35 58.00 -9.59
C LEU A 789 -5.73 58.57 -9.91
N GLU A 790 -6.78 57.98 -9.35
CA GLU A 790 -8.18 58.44 -9.47
C GLU A 790 -8.32 59.88 -8.94
N GLN A 791 -7.78 60.18 -7.75
CA GLN A 791 -7.77 61.54 -7.20
C GLN A 791 -7.04 62.54 -8.11
N ARG A 792 -5.95 62.13 -8.78
CA ARG A 792 -5.23 62.99 -9.73
C ARG A 792 -6.00 63.21 -11.02
N GLN A 793 -6.71 62.19 -11.51
CA GLN A 793 -7.57 62.30 -12.68
C GLN A 793 -8.78 63.20 -12.40
N ASP A 794 -9.40 63.08 -11.24
CA ASP A 794 -10.51 63.95 -10.82
C ASP A 794 -10.04 65.40 -10.68
N GLN A 795 -8.86 65.64 -10.09
CA GLN A 795 -8.25 66.97 -10.03
C GLN A 795 -7.95 67.55 -11.43
N GLN A 796 -7.53 66.71 -12.38
CA GLN A 796 -7.31 67.14 -13.77
C GLN A 796 -8.60 67.41 -14.54
N GLN A 797 -9.70 66.73 -14.23
CA GLN A 797 -11.00 66.99 -14.85
C GLN A 797 -11.71 68.23 -14.27
N GLN A 798 -11.38 68.60 -13.03
CA GLN A 798 -11.90 69.80 -12.38
C GLN A 798 -11.14 71.09 -12.77
N GLN A 799 -9.92 70.95 -13.30
CA GLN A 799 -9.11 72.04 -13.87
C GLN A 799 -9.46 72.24 -15.35
#